data_AF-A0A534W792-F1
#
_entry.id   AF-A0A534W792-F1
#
_cell.length_a   1.000
_cell.length_b   1.000
_cell.length_c   1.000
_cell.angle_alpha   90.00
_cell.angle_beta   90.00
_cell.angle_gamma   90.00
#
_symmetry.space_group_name_H-M   'P 1'
#
loop_
_entity.id
_entity.type
_entity.pdbx_description
1 polymer ?
#
loop_
_entity_poly.entity_id
_entity_poly.type
_entity_poly.pdbx_seq_one_letter_code
_entity_poly.pdbx_strand_id
1 'polypeptide(L)'
;MAMLGRFEHDRARKEPGSFFLGRYLIEFGYWCFSPLERGALALGVTPNQLTAASLGCSVAGAAAFAVGRPEIGGGLVILCAILDALDGMVARTRGTASEAGELIDAAVDRYAEIATFAGIAAYYRTYPLGFGLAIASMGGALLVSYARAKGEISGIDARMGAMNRGERAMYIGIAGMFSPLLARVLEPSAVRPVYHVLLSTLVLVAVAANVTALRRFAYIHQELRQRHAPPPSRAGAGDPLSGWVGRAWVASVLATLVDYGTFTVLIELAGVYTGTSRALGALLGAVTNFTVNKLWTFRTQGDSVWHEMPRYAAISLTSLLLNTLGVVLLTDGLRWNPLVAAALVGVLVGVGWNLPLHRYFVFRLGQHRSRPGLALVGALASATAAVAVLFVAYGMPFAEEGVHGFSAQADDGAKVTQASYLPKLLPEAFYSESYSFLLQGDEGSFARVQFLVSNAGLEGHGGAAARAVLVAPNGKTIEDAEAFESGQWRVLPEGAIEMGAHSLTMGPDASHHVHFAGKKLVIDATVLPETQAVRPGGGRVTFDAGGRAVFDQTIFALRSRFDGTVWSPDRGGRRLRGFCYADTSYSTVPAYKSASLWYRMEAFDDAEGATMALAVLIPPEGSRVAPQGWLYTSRNGQTEVRSSEVKLSFGKPRRETGGRFEYDVPQRVVASAKGALGEKVTVTIEAKRLLYKEDVLGEMSPLSRFLVSIMAAPMTYTYENRYELRIERPAAPADHRSGTALSEFAYANPPAQVAQF
;
A
#
# COMPACT_ATOMS: atom_id res chain seq x y z
N MET A 1 20.55 43.62 -48.68
CA MET A 1 21.16 43.80 -47.33
C MET A 1 20.27 43.15 -46.28
N ALA A 2 20.37 41.83 -46.03
CA ALA A 2 19.49 41.15 -45.05
C ALA A 2 20.12 39.90 -44.40
N MET A 3 21.45 39.82 -44.29
CA MET A 3 22.13 38.70 -43.59
C MET A 3 22.76 39.09 -42.25
N LEU A 4 22.66 40.35 -41.81
CA LEU A 4 23.22 40.82 -40.53
C LEU A 4 22.27 41.71 -39.69
N GLY A 5 21.00 41.84 -40.06
CA GLY A 5 19.99 42.52 -39.24
C GLY A 5 19.13 41.49 -38.52
N ARG A 6 19.23 41.39 -37.18
CA ARG A 6 18.29 40.59 -36.38
C ARG A 6 16.87 41.07 -36.67
N PHE A 7 15.98 40.14 -37.01
CA PHE A 7 14.55 40.41 -37.14
C PHE A 7 14.00 40.70 -35.73
N GLU A 8 13.94 41.98 -35.36
CA GLU A 8 13.41 42.41 -34.07
C GLU A 8 11.92 42.75 -34.22
N HIS A 9 11.05 41.94 -33.63
CA HIS A 9 9.62 42.23 -33.57
C HIS A 9 9.27 42.88 -32.21
N ASP A 10 8.55 44.01 -32.21
CA ASP A 10 8.24 44.79 -31.00
C ASP A 10 7.58 44.01 -29.85
N ARG A 11 6.87 42.90 -30.14
CA ARG A 11 6.26 42.03 -29.13
C ARG A 11 7.30 41.13 -28.43
N ALA A 12 8.32 40.64 -29.15
CA ALA A 12 9.41 39.86 -28.60
C ALA A 12 10.34 40.67 -27.66
N ARG A 13 10.32 42.02 -27.78
CA ARG A 13 10.97 42.92 -26.80
C ARG A 13 10.21 43.02 -25.48
N LYS A 14 8.89 42.80 -25.46
CA LYS A 14 8.00 42.98 -24.30
C LYS A 14 7.74 41.68 -23.51
N GLU A 15 8.11 40.52 -24.05
CA GLU A 15 7.99 39.23 -23.37
C GLU A 15 9.39 38.70 -23.03
N PRO A 16 9.77 38.61 -21.76
CA PRO A 16 10.99 37.90 -21.39
C PRO A 16 10.77 36.42 -21.76
N GLY A 17 11.52 35.93 -22.73
CA GLY A 17 11.53 34.49 -23.06
C GLY A 17 11.73 33.66 -21.80
N SER A 18 11.09 32.49 -21.74
CA SER A 18 11.22 31.62 -20.57
C SER A 18 12.39 30.65 -20.72
N PHE A 19 12.66 29.88 -19.66
CA PHE A 19 13.57 28.73 -19.71
C PHE A 19 13.19 27.72 -20.80
N PHE A 20 11.90 27.63 -21.13
CA PHE A 20 11.32 26.62 -22.02
C PHE A 20 11.12 27.10 -23.46
N LEU A 21 10.93 28.40 -23.68
CA LEU A 21 10.85 29.01 -25.01
C LEU A 21 11.67 30.30 -25.02
N GLY A 22 12.91 30.19 -25.49
CA GLY A 22 13.85 31.31 -25.54
C GLY A 22 13.41 32.40 -26.53
N ARG A 23 13.82 33.63 -26.26
CA ARG A 23 13.49 34.81 -27.09
C ARG A 23 13.81 34.61 -28.58
N TYR A 24 14.92 33.93 -28.89
CA TYR A 24 15.31 33.60 -30.27
C TYR A 24 14.24 32.76 -31.01
N LEU A 25 13.65 31.76 -30.35
CA LEU A 25 12.62 30.91 -30.95
C LEU A 25 11.33 31.68 -31.21
N ILE A 26 10.99 32.64 -30.33
CA ILE A 26 9.84 33.53 -30.50
C ILE A 26 10.06 34.43 -31.72
N GLU A 27 11.22 35.09 -31.82
CA GLU A 27 11.59 35.94 -32.97
C GLU A 27 11.61 35.14 -34.28
N PHE A 28 12.16 33.92 -34.26
CA PHE A 28 12.15 33.01 -35.39
C PHE A 28 10.72 32.60 -35.81
N GLY A 29 9.84 32.30 -34.86
CA GLY A 29 8.44 31.97 -35.12
C GLY A 29 7.72 33.11 -35.85
N TYR A 30 7.84 34.35 -35.36
CA TYR A 30 7.26 35.51 -36.04
C TYR A 30 7.83 35.72 -37.45
N TRP A 31 9.13 35.49 -37.64
CA TRP A 31 9.74 35.55 -38.97
C TRP A 31 9.13 34.50 -39.92
N CYS A 32 8.94 33.26 -39.45
CA CYS A 32 8.27 32.19 -40.19
C CYS A 32 6.81 32.51 -40.53
N PHE A 33 6.11 33.28 -39.69
CA PHE A 33 4.72 33.68 -39.92
C PHE A 33 4.58 34.89 -40.86
N SER A 34 5.64 35.67 -41.09
CA SER A 34 5.59 36.85 -41.97
C SER A 34 5.11 36.61 -43.42
N PRO A 35 5.34 35.45 -44.08
CA PRO A 35 4.74 35.17 -45.38
C PRO A 35 3.24 34.91 -45.28
N LEU A 36 2.80 34.24 -44.21
CA LEU A 36 1.38 33.95 -43.94
C LEU A 36 0.61 35.24 -43.63
N GLU A 37 1.20 36.15 -42.86
CA GLU A 37 0.64 37.48 -42.62
C GLU A 37 0.44 38.24 -43.94
N ARG A 38 1.46 38.29 -44.81
CA ARG A 38 1.36 38.94 -46.14
C ARG A 38 0.27 38.30 -47.01
N GLY A 39 0.14 36.98 -46.98
CA GLY A 39 -0.93 36.25 -47.66
C GLY A 39 -2.32 36.61 -47.14
N ALA A 40 -2.51 36.64 -45.81
CA ALA A 40 -3.77 37.02 -45.18
C ALA A 40 -4.16 38.48 -45.50
N LEU A 41 -3.17 39.39 -45.54
CA LEU A 41 -3.36 40.77 -45.96
C LEU A 41 -3.81 40.86 -47.43
N ALA A 42 -3.16 40.12 -48.33
CA ALA A 42 -3.51 40.09 -49.75
C ALA A 42 -4.92 39.52 -50.02
N LEU A 43 -5.34 38.54 -49.22
CA LEU A 43 -6.67 37.90 -49.33
C LEU A 43 -7.79 38.69 -48.63
N GLY A 44 -7.49 39.83 -48.00
CA GLY A 44 -8.50 40.64 -47.31
C GLY A 44 -9.04 40.02 -46.01
N VAL A 45 -8.42 38.93 -45.51
CA VAL A 45 -8.87 38.22 -44.30
C VAL A 45 -8.81 39.15 -43.09
N THR A 46 -9.88 39.21 -42.29
CA THR A 46 -9.96 40.09 -41.11
C THR A 46 -9.38 39.41 -39.86
N PRO A 47 -8.88 40.16 -38.86
CA PRO A 47 -8.42 39.58 -37.59
C PRO A 47 -9.48 38.71 -36.92
N ASN A 48 -10.73 39.17 -36.88
CA ASN A 48 -11.84 38.42 -36.28
C ASN A 48 -12.11 37.08 -36.99
N GLN A 49 -11.87 36.98 -38.30
CA GLN A 49 -11.97 35.71 -39.03
C GLN A 49 -10.88 34.73 -38.60
N LEU A 50 -9.66 35.22 -38.34
CA LEU A 50 -8.55 34.41 -37.85
C LEU A 50 -8.80 33.94 -36.41
N THR A 51 -9.29 34.83 -35.53
CA THR A 51 -9.69 34.48 -34.15
C THR A 51 -10.85 33.46 -34.13
N ALA A 52 -11.83 33.58 -35.04
CA ALA A 52 -12.89 32.59 -35.16
C ALA A 52 -12.36 31.23 -35.68
N ALA A 53 -11.43 31.26 -36.62
CA ALA A 53 -10.79 30.05 -37.15
C ALA A 53 -9.90 29.36 -36.10
N SER A 54 -9.20 30.11 -35.24
CA SER A 54 -8.41 29.55 -34.14
C SER A 54 -9.31 28.83 -33.13
N LEU A 55 -10.44 29.43 -32.75
CA LEU A 55 -11.44 28.79 -31.89
C LEU A 55 -11.99 27.51 -32.52
N GLY A 56 -12.32 27.54 -33.82
CA GLY A 56 -12.75 26.37 -34.58
C GLY A 56 -11.72 25.23 -34.56
N CYS A 57 -10.44 25.56 -34.77
CA CYS A 57 -9.34 24.59 -34.66
C CYS A 57 -9.25 23.99 -33.27
N SER A 58 -9.42 24.80 -32.22
CA SER A 58 -9.37 24.31 -30.85
C SER A 58 -10.51 23.36 -30.51
N VAL A 59 -11.74 23.66 -30.93
CA VAL A 59 -12.90 22.79 -30.70
C VAL A 59 -12.76 21.48 -31.48
N ALA A 60 -12.31 21.56 -32.74
CA ALA A 60 -12.02 20.37 -33.55
C ALA A 60 -10.87 19.54 -32.93
N GLY A 61 -9.84 20.20 -32.40
CA GLY A 61 -8.73 19.56 -31.69
C GLY A 61 -9.18 18.85 -30.42
N ALA A 62 -10.07 19.48 -29.64
CA ALA A 62 -10.69 18.87 -28.47
C ALA A 62 -11.47 17.61 -28.82
N ALA A 63 -12.29 17.65 -29.87
CA ALA A 63 -13.03 16.49 -30.36
C ALA A 63 -12.07 15.38 -30.80
N ALA A 64 -11.00 15.72 -31.53
CA ALA A 64 -9.97 14.77 -31.96
C ALA A 64 -9.26 14.08 -30.77
N PHE A 65 -8.89 14.84 -29.74
CA PHE A 65 -8.37 14.25 -28.50
C PHE A 65 -9.39 13.31 -27.85
N ALA A 66 -10.64 13.74 -27.70
CA ALA A 66 -11.69 12.95 -27.04
C ALA A 66 -11.95 11.58 -27.71
N VAL A 67 -11.90 11.53 -29.05
CA VAL A 67 -12.08 10.29 -29.82
C VAL A 67 -10.79 9.45 -29.95
N GLY A 68 -9.69 9.88 -29.34
CA GLY A 68 -8.43 9.13 -29.31
C GLY A 68 -7.56 9.29 -30.56
N ARG A 69 -7.68 10.42 -31.25
CA ARG A 69 -6.83 10.85 -32.37
C ARG A 69 -5.92 12.02 -31.95
N PRO A 70 -5.00 11.82 -30.99
CA PRO A 70 -4.16 12.90 -30.49
C PRO A 70 -3.23 13.48 -31.55
N GLU A 71 -2.96 12.75 -32.65
CA GLU A 71 -2.17 13.24 -33.78
C GLU A 71 -2.84 14.43 -34.47
N ILE A 72 -4.15 14.32 -34.71
CA ILE A 72 -4.96 15.40 -35.29
C ILE A 72 -5.18 16.48 -34.24
N GLY A 73 -5.48 16.08 -32.99
CA GLY A 73 -5.68 17.01 -31.87
C GLY A 73 -4.47 17.92 -31.65
N GLY A 74 -3.27 17.35 -31.58
CA GLY A 74 -2.02 18.08 -31.42
C GLY A 74 -1.73 19.02 -32.59
N GLY A 75 -1.91 18.55 -33.83
CA GLY A 75 -1.74 19.40 -35.02
C GLY A 75 -2.69 20.59 -35.04
N LEU A 76 -3.95 20.40 -34.64
CA LEU A 76 -4.95 21.46 -34.56
C LEU A 76 -4.66 22.47 -33.44
N VAL A 77 -4.08 22.04 -32.32
CA VAL A 77 -3.62 22.96 -31.26
C VAL A 77 -2.48 23.84 -31.75
N ILE A 78 -1.52 23.29 -32.50
CA ILE A 78 -0.45 24.10 -33.12
C ILE A 78 -1.04 25.08 -34.14
N LEU A 79 -1.94 24.61 -35.00
CA LEU A 79 -2.60 25.47 -35.98
C LEU A 79 -3.39 26.61 -35.30
N CYS A 80 -4.10 26.30 -34.21
CA CYS A 80 -4.78 27.30 -33.38
C CYS A 80 -3.81 28.38 -32.90
N ALA A 81 -2.64 27.99 -32.35
CA ALA A 81 -1.64 28.95 -31.88
C ALA A 81 -1.01 29.79 -33.02
N ILE A 82 -0.91 29.25 -34.23
CA ILE A 82 -0.44 29.99 -35.41
C ILE A 82 -1.48 31.04 -35.84
N LEU A 83 -2.75 30.66 -35.91
CA LEU A 83 -3.85 31.56 -36.30
C LEU A 83 -4.02 32.71 -35.30
N ASP A 84 -3.88 32.41 -34.01
CA ASP A 84 -3.85 33.36 -32.90
C ASP A 84 -2.66 34.34 -32.98
N ALA A 85 -1.47 33.86 -33.37
CA ALA A 85 -0.35 34.77 -33.61
C ALA A 85 -0.62 35.69 -34.81
N LEU A 86 -1.26 35.16 -35.87
CA LEU A 86 -1.55 35.89 -37.11
C LEU A 86 -2.62 36.96 -36.94
N ASP A 87 -3.65 36.75 -36.12
CA ASP A 87 -4.72 37.74 -35.94
C ASP A 87 -4.16 39.08 -35.39
N GLY A 88 -3.25 39.00 -34.42
CA GLY A 88 -2.63 40.15 -33.81
C GLY A 88 -1.61 40.80 -34.73
N MET A 89 -0.93 40.02 -35.59
CA MET A 89 -0.05 40.57 -36.63
C MET A 89 -0.87 41.37 -37.66
N VAL A 90 -1.92 40.78 -38.21
CA VAL A 90 -2.81 41.43 -39.19
C VAL A 90 -3.49 42.67 -38.61
N ALA A 91 -3.98 42.61 -37.36
CA ALA A 91 -4.62 43.75 -36.71
C ALA A 91 -3.68 44.95 -36.54
N ARG A 92 -2.40 44.70 -36.19
CA ARG A 92 -1.38 45.74 -36.05
C ARG A 92 -0.99 46.32 -37.40
N THR A 93 -0.74 45.48 -38.40
CA THR A 93 -0.31 45.91 -39.73
C THR A 93 -1.41 46.69 -40.46
N ARG A 94 -2.70 46.38 -40.22
CA ARG A 94 -3.83 47.16 -40.74
C ARG A 94 -4.18 48.41 -39.93
N GLY A 95 -3.56 48.62 -38.77
CA GLY A 95 -3.94 49.71 -37.87
C GLY A 95 -5.35 49.57 -37.26
N THR A 96 -5.90 48.35 -37.21
CA THR A 96 -7.24 48.06 -36.68
C THR A 96 -7.20 47.46 -35.26
N ALA A 97 -6.06 47.55 -34.58
CA ALA A 97 -5.93 47.11 -33.20
C ALA A 97 -6.82 47.97 -32.27
N SER A 98 -7.58 47.33 -31.39
CA SER A 98 -8.51 48.00 -30.48
C SER A 98 -8.60 47.26 -29.14
N GLU A 99 -8.97 47.96 -28.07
CA GLU A 99 -9.17 47.37 -26.73
C GLU A 99 -10.31 46.33 -26.74
N ALA A 100 -11.36 46.58 -27.53
CA ALA A 100 -12.46 45.62 -27.71
C ALA A 100 -11.98 44.32 -28.40
N GLY A 101 -11.10 44.43 -29.39
CA GLY A 101 -10.47 43.29 -30.04
C GLY A 101 -9.55 42.52 -29.10
N GLU A 102 -8.76 43.22 -28.29
CA GLU A 102 -7.90 42.60 -27.27
C GLU A 102 -8.73 41.82 -26.25
N LEU A 103 -9.89 42.33 -25.79
CA LEU A 103 -10.79 41.59 -24.91
C LEU A 103 -11.31 40.29 -25.55
N ILE A 104 -11.73 40.34 -26.81
CA ILE A 104 -12.27 39.18 -27.54
C ILE A 104 -11.18 38.12 -27.75
N ASP A 105 -10.00 38.54 -28.22
CA ASP A 105 -8.81 37.68 -28.35
C ASP A 105 -8.56 36.95 -27.02
N ALA A 106 -8.45 37.74 -25.95
CA ALA A 106 -8.28 37.19 -24.62
C ALA A 106 -9.40 36.22 -24.21
N ALA A 107 -10.67 36.52 -24.44
CA ALA A 107 -11.75 35.59 -24.08
C ALA A 107 -11.67 34.28 -24.88
N VAL A 108 -11.46 34.37 -26.20
CA VAL A 108 -11.36 33.22 -27.11
C VAL A 108 -10.21 32.30 -26.73
N ASP A 109 -9.07 32.87 -26.35
CA ASP A 109 -7.92 32.12 -25.83
C ASP A 109 -8.28 31.16 -24.72
N ARG A 110 -9.10 31.64 -23.78
CA ARG A 110 -9.45 30.91 -22.56
C ARG A 110 -10.39 29.77 -22.91
N TYR A 111 -11.36 30.03 -23.78
CA TYR A 111 -12.25 28.99 -24.29
C TYR A 111 -11.50 27.94 -25.12
N ALA A 112 -10.51 28.33 -25.92
CA ALA A 112 -9.68 27.42 -26.67
C ALA A 112 -8.86 26.49 -25.74
N GLU A 113 -8.24 27.05 -24.70
CA GLU A 113 -7.51 26.21 -23.73
C GLU A 113 -8.41 25.27 -22.95
N ILE A 114 -9.58 25.76 -22.50
CA ILE A 114 -10.58 24.93 -21.83
C ILE A 114 -11.03 23.80 -22.74
N ALA A 115 -11.37 24.09 -23.99
CA ALA A 115 -11.78 23.08 -24.96
C ALA A 115 -10.69 22.02 -25.14
N THR A 116 -9.45 22.44 -25.35
CA THR A 116 -8.31 21.54 -25.54
C THR A 116 -8.13 20.58 -24.35
N PHE A 117 -8.07 21.11 -23.13
CA PHE A 117 -7.91 20.25 -21.95
C PHE A 117 -9.16 19.42 -21.64
N ALA A 118 -10.37 19.92 -21.92
CA ALA A 118 -11.59 19.14 -21.78
C ALA A 118 -11.63 17.95 -22.74
N GLY A 119 -11.15 18.11 -23.99
CA GLY A 119 -11.00 17.01 -24.95
C GLY A 119 -10.02 15.94 -24.47
N ILE A 120 -8.89 16.36 -23.91
CA ILE A 120 -7.90 15.45 -23.32
C ILE A 120 -8.46 14.75 -22.07
N ALA A 121 -9.18 15.47 -21.21
CA ALA A 121 -9.85 14.88 -20.05
C ALA A 121 -10.92 13.85 -20.48
N ALA A 122 -11.69 14.15 -21.54
CA ALA A 122 -12.67 13.23 -22.11
C ALA A 122 -12.03 11.95 -22.65
N TYR A 123 -10.82 12.04 -23.22
CA TYR A 123 -10.04 10.85 -23.60
C TYR A 123 -9.72 9.99 -22.37
N TYR A 124 -9.12 10.59 -21.35
CA TYR A 124 -8.69 9.90 -20.12
C TYR A 124 -9.81 9.68 -19.08
N ARG A 125 -11.09 9.84 -19.42
CA ARG A 125 -12.23 9.73 -18.48
C ARG A 125 -12.30 8.42 -17.69
N THR A 126 -11.76 7.33 -18.23
CA THR A 126 -11.70 6.01 -17.59
C THR A 126 -10.34 5.71 -16.94
N TYR A 127 -9.40 6.66 -17.00
CA TYR A 127 -8.04 6.55 -16.44
C TYR A 127 -7.81 7.70 -15.45
N PRO A 128 -8.06 7.48 -14.13
CA PRO A 128 -8.14 8.56 -13.13
C PRO A 128 -6.92 9.48 -13.08
N LEU A 129 -5.71 8.94 -13.22
CA LEU A 129 -4.48 9.73 -13.23
C LEU A 129 -4.46 10.71 -14.42
N GLY A 130 -4.72 10.23 -15.64
CA GLY A 130 -4.73 11.09 -16.83
C GLY A 130 -5.85 12.12 -16.79
N PHE A 131 -7.03 11.75 -16.29
CA PHE A 131 -8.13 12.68 -16.06
C PHE A 131 -7.74 13.78 -15.06
N GLY A 132 -7.23 13.40 -13.90
CA GLY A 132 -6.79 14.33 -12.86
C GLY A 132 -5.70 15.29 -13.35
N LEU A 133 -4.72 14.78 -14.12
CA LEU A 133 -3.66 15.60 -14.71
C LEU A 133 -4.16 16.58 -15.76
N ALA A 134 -5.15 16.19 -16.58
CA ALA A 134 -5.79 17.10 -17.53
C ALA A 134 -6.54 18.24 -16.82
N ILE A 135 -7.30 17.92 -15.76
CA ILE A 135 -7.99 18.92 -14.94
C ILE A 135 -6.99 19.84 -14.21
N ALA A 136 -5.92 19.29 -13.62
CA ALA A 136 -4.88 20.07 -12.95
C ALA A 136 -4.14 20.99 -13.93
N SER A 137 -3.87 20.52 -15.15
CA SER A 137 -3.27 21.33 -16.23
C SER A 137 -4.19 22.47 -16.66
N MET A 138 -5.48 22.19 -16.83
CA MET A 138 -6.50 23.21 -17.15
C MET A 138 -6.59 24.28 -16.05
N GLY A 139 -6.65 23.86 -14.78
CA GLY A 139 -6.66 24.78 -13.65
C GLY A 139 -5.41 25.65 -13.60
N GLY A 140 -4.23 25.06 -13.78
CA GLY A 140 -2.96 25.79 -13.84
C GLY A 140 -2.93 26.80 -15.00
N ALA A 141 -3.35 26.40 -16.19
CA ALA A 141 -3.39 27.26 -17.37
C ALA A 141 -4.26 28.52 -17.14
N LEU A 142 -5.46 28.34 -16.58
CA LEU A 142 -6.38 29.43 -16.27
C LEU A 142 -5.82 30.34 -15.17
N LEU A 143 -5.24 29.78 -14.10
CA LEU A 143 -4.67 30.56 -13.00
C LEU A 143 -3.44 31.37 -13.43
N VAL A 144 -2.60 30.85 -14.34
CA VAL A 144 -1.45 31.60 -14.91
C VAL A 144 -1.93 32.85 -15.66
N SER A 145 -2.99 32.71 -16.48
CA SER A 145 -3.59 33.81 -17.24
C SER A 145 -4.31 34.81 -16.32
N TYR A 146 -5.06 34.31 -15.33
CA TYR A 146 -5.77 35.16 -14.37
C TYR A 146 -4.80 35.95 -13.47
N ALA A 147 -3.72 35.33 -12.99
CA ALA A 147 -2.70 36.02 -12.20
C ALA A 147 -2.08 37.19 -12.98
N ARG A 148 -1.81 36.99 -14.28
CA ARG A 148 -1.30 38.06 -15.16
C ARG A 148 -2.31 39.21 -15.29
N ALA A 149 -3.56 38.90 -15.62
CA ALA A 149 -4.60 39.92 -15.74
C ALA A 149 -4.79 40.70 -14.43
N LYS A 150 -4.76 40.01 -13.28
CA LYS A 150 -4.86 40.66 -11.96
C LYS A 150 -3.66 41.54 -11.64
N GLY A 151 -2.46 41.11 -12.03
CA GLY A 151 -1.23 41.90 -11.95
C GLY A 151 -1.35 43.19 -12.75
N GLU A 152 -1.74 43.10 -14.03
CA GLU A 152 -1.91 44.23 -14.94
C GLU A 152 -2.95 45.25 -14.41
N ILE A 153 -4.11 44.79 -13.94
CA ILE A 153 -5.12 45.64 -13.28
C ILE A 153 -4.57 46.33 -12.03
N SER A 154 -3.67 45.67 -11.30
CA SER A 154 -3.04 46.22 -10.11
C SER A 154 -1.81 47.09 -10.43
N GLY A 155 -1.48 47.30 -11.71
CA GLY A 155 -0.29 48.02 -12.14
C GLY A 155 1.02 47.31 -11.77
N ILE A 156 1.03 45.97 -11.70
CA ILE A 156 2.20 45.13 -11.40
C ILE A 156 2.46 44.21 -12.58
N ASP A 157 3.64 44.28 -13.17
CA ASP A 157 4.02 43.39 -14.28
C ASP A 157 4.39 41.99 -13.75
N ALA A 158 3.45 41.06 -13.83
CA ALA A 158 3.61 39.67 -13.40
C ALA A 158 3.90 38.70 -14.55
N ARG A 159 4.58 39.14 -15.63
CA ARG A 159 4.90 38.28 -16.79
C ARG A 159 5.91 37.15 -16.52
N MET A 160 6.59 37.17 -15.38
CA MET A 160 7.55 36.13 -14.96
C MET A 160 6.94 34.72 -14.88
N GLY A 161 7.79 33.69 -15.01
CA GLY A 161 7.42 32.29 -14.83
C GLY A 161 7.48 31.43 -16.09
N ALA A 162 7.28 30.12 -15.90
CA ALA A 162 7.32 29.12 -16.96
C ALA A 162 5.90 28.72 -17.38
N MET A 163 5.78 27.96 -18.47
CA MET A 163 4.52 27.39 -18.94
C MET A 163 3.51 28.48 -19.34
N ASN A 164 4.00 29.49 -20.06
CA ASN A 164 3.15 30.50 -20.70
C ASN A 164 2.26 29.86 -21.79
N ARG A 165 1.27 30.59 -22.29
CA ARG A 165 0.27 30.06 -23.23
C ARG A 165 0.90 29.44 -24.49
N GLY A 166 1.81 30.16 -25.14
CA GLY A 166 2.51 29.66 -26.34
C GLY A 166 3.34 28.40 -26.07
N GLU A 167 3.98 28.31 -24.91
CA GLU A 167 4.74 27.12 -24.48
C GLU A 167 3.81 25.92 -24.29
N ARG A 168 2.70 26.09 -23.58
CA ARG A 168 1.72 25.00 -23.40
C ARG A 168 1.18 24.48 -24.71
N ALA A 169 0.77 25.40 -25.60
CA ALA A 169 0.24 25.02 -26.91
C ALA A 169 1.27 24.23 -27.72
N MET A 170 2.54 24.65 -27.70
CA MET A 170 3.62 23.92 -28.36
C MET A 170 3.83 22.53 -27.75
N TYR A 171 3.92 22.41 -26.42
CA TYR A 171 4.14 21.13 -25.75
C TYR A 171 3.00 20.14 -25.96
N ILE A 172 1.75 20.58 -25.74
CA ILE A 172 0.57 19.75 -25.95
C ILE A 172 0.43 19.38 -27.42
N GLY A 173 0.69 20.34 -28.31
CA GLY A 173 0.65 20.14 -29.76
C GLY A 173 1.62 19.06 -30.24
N ILE A 174 2.91 19.21 -29.90
CA ILE A 174 3.96 18.25 -30.26
C ILE A 174 3.69 16.89 -29.60
N ALA A 175 3.37 16.87 -28.31
CA ALA A 175 3.09 15.62 -27.61
C ALA A 175 1.91 14.87 -28.23
N GLY A 176 0.85 15.58 -28.60
CA GLY A 176 -0.28 15.02 -29.34
C GLY A 176 0.15 14.39 -30.66
N MET A 177 0.88 15.14 -31.50
CA MET A 177 1.35 14.68 -32.82
C MET A 177 2.22 13.41 -32.75
N PHE A 178 3.14 13.33 -31.78
CA PHE A 178 4.10 12.23 -31.69
C PHE A 178 3.63 11.07 -30.80
N SER A 179 2.60 11.26 -29.98
CA SER A 179 2.14 10.23 -29.04
C SER A 179 1.75 8.90 -29.69
N PRO A 180 1.13 8.82 -30.89
CA PRO A 180 0.80 7.54 -31.51
C PRO A 180 2.02 6.78 -32.03
N LEU A 181 3.11 7.47 -32.39
CA LEU A 181 4.32 6.81 -32.89
C LEU A 181 4.97 5.97 -31.78
N LEU A 182 5.06 6.53 -30.57
CA LEU A 182 5.61 5.80 -29.43
C LEU A 182 4.63 4.74 -28.89
N ALA A 183 3.33 5.03 -28.90
CA ALA A 183 2.31 4.07 -28.48
C ALA A 183 2.32 2.80 -29.34
N ARG A 184 2.56 2.91 -30.66
CA ARG A 184 2.71 1.73 -31.54
C ARG A 184 3.86 0.81 -31.15
N VAL A 185 4.91 1.33 -30.51
CA VAL A 185 6.08 0.55 -30.09
C VAL A 185 5.89 -0.04 -28.69
N LEU A 186 5.36 0.76 -27.75
CA LEU A 186 5.23 0.36 -26.35
C LEU A 186 3.95 -0.43 -26.06
N GLU A 187 2.87 -0.16 -26.80
CA GLU A 187 1.53 -0.71 -26.57
C GLU A 187 0.89 -1.21 -27.89
N PRO A 188 1.53 -2.12 -28.66
CA PRO A 188 1.11 -2.49 -30.01
C PRO A 188 -0.30 -3.13 -30.09
N SER A 189 -0.78 -3.73 -28.99
CA SER A 189 -2.07 -4.44 -28.93
C SER A 189 -3.15 -3.65 -28.17
N ALA A 190 -2.87 -2.44 -27.69
CA ALA A 190 -3.82 -1.67 -26.90
C ALA A 190 -4.88 -1.01 -27.79
N VAL A 191 -6.16 -1.36 -27.56
CA VAL A 191 -7.31 -0.76 -28.26
C VAL A 191 -7.43 0.74 -27.96
N ARG A 192 -6.97 1.18 -26.77
CA ARG A 192 -6.99 2.58 -26.35
C ARG A 192 -5.68 2.91 -25.62
N PRO A 193 -4.62 3.33 -26.36
CA PRO A 193 -3.30 3.50 -25.78
C PRO A 193 -3.27 4.57 -24.70
N VAL A 194 -2.41 4.42 -23.70
CA VAL A 194 -2.27 5.43 -22.62
C VAL A 194 -1.62 6.71 -23.14
N TYR A 195 -0.92 6.65 -24.28
CA TYR A 195 -0.18 7.77 -24.88
C TYR A 195 0.79 8.41 -23.88
N HIS A 196 1.79 7.65 -23.41
CA HIS A 196 2.73 8.08 -22.38
C HIS A 196 3.41 9.43 -22.64
N VAL A 197 3.67 9.79 -23.90
CA VAL A 197 4.23 11.11 -24.24
C VAL A 197 3.26 12.21 -23.80
N LEU A 198 2.00 12.13 -24.20
CA LEU A 198 0.96 13.10 -23.82
C LEU A 198 0.74 13.14 -22.32
N LEU A 199 0.73 11.96 -21.66
CA LEU A 199 0.60 11.86 -20.21
C LEU A 199 1.77 12.55 -19.49
N SER A 200 3.02 12.33 -19.94
CA SER A 200 4.20 12.97 -19.36
C SER A 200 4.20 14.49 -19.55
N THR A 201 3.71 14.97 -20.70
CA THR A 201 3.49 16.39 -20.96
C THR A 201 2.43 16.98 -20.03
N LEU A 202 1.34 16.26 -19.75
CA LEU A 202 0.33 16.71 -18.79
C LEU A 202 0.90 16.83 -17.37
N VAL A 203 1.78 15.92 -16.94
CA VAL A 203 2.48 16.05 -15.64
C VAL A 203 3.32 17.34 -15.63
N LEU A 204 4.11 17.57 -16.67
CA LEU A 204 4.95 18.76 -16.80
C LEU A 204 4.09 20.04 -16.75
N VAL A 205 3.00 20.10 -17.52
CA VAL A 205 2.11 21.27 -17.56
C VAL A 205 1.40 21.47 -16.23
N ALA A 206 0.83 20.42 -15.64
CA ALA A 206 0.14 20.49 -14.35
C ALA A 206 1.05 21.05 -13.25
N VAL A 207 2.29 20.57 -13.15
CA VAL A 207 3.23 21.06 -12.13
C VAL A 207 3.71 22.47 -12.47
N ALA A 208 4.22 22.69 -13.67
CA ALA A 208 4.86 23.96 -14.02
C ALA A 208 3.88 25.14 -14.07
N ALA A 209 2.66 24.93 -14.58
CA ALA A 209 1.64 25.98 -14.64
C ALA A 209 1.15 26.35 -13.24
N ASN A 210 0.84 25.37 -12.38
CA ASN A 210 0.36 25.66 -11.03
C ASN A 210 1.45 26.31 -10.16
N VAL A 211 2.70 25.86 -10.25
CA VAL A 211 3.83 26.52 -9.56
C VAL A 211 4.02 27.95 -10.06
N THR A 212 3.89 28.19 -11.38
CA THR A 212 4.00 29.53 -11.94
C THR A 212 2.85 30.43 -11.48
N ALA A 213 1.61 29.94 -11.46
CA ALA A 213 0.47 30.68 -10.94
C ALA A 213 0.70 31.11 -9.48
N LEU A 214 1.12 30.17 -8.62
CA LEU A 214 1.44 30.47 -7.21
C LEU A 214 2.54 31.52 -7.07
N ARG A 215 3.61 31.41 -7.88
CA ARG A 215 4.69 32.41 -7.90
C ARG A 215 4.20 33.79 -8.32
N ARG A 216 3.35 33.88 -9.35
CA ARG A 216 2.75 35.15 -9.79
C ARG A 216 1.89 35.77 -8.69
N PHE A 217 1.00 34.99 -8.05
CA PHE A 217 0.18 35.50 -6.95
C PHE A 217 1.01 35.94 -5.75
N ALA A 218 2.04 35.17 -5.37
CA ALA A 218 2.94 35.54 -4.28
C ALA A 218 3.69 36.86 -4.58
N TYR A 219 4.18 37.01 -5.80
CA TYR A 219 4.85 38.24 -6.25
C TYR A 219 3.91 39.45 -6.21
N ILE A 220 2.71 39.32 -6.81
CA ILE A 220 1.70 40.39 -6.79
C ILE A 220 1.31 40.75 -5.35
N HIS A 221 1.12 39.75 -4.48
CA HIS A 221 0.80 39.98 -3.07
C HIS A 221 1.89 40.75 -2.34
N GLN A 222 3.17 40.38 -2.55
CA GLN A 222 4.30 41.05 -1.93
C GLN A 222 4.39 42.52 -2.38
N GLU A 223 4.22 42.80 -3.67
CA GLU A 223 4.26 44.18 -4.18
C GLU A 223 3.10 45.04 -3.68
N LEU A 224 1.89 44.47 -3.62
CA LEU A 224 0.74 45.18 -3.06
C LEU A 224 0.92 45.51 -1.58
N ARG A 225 1.55 44.62 -0.79
CA ARG A 225 1.87 44.90 0.62
C ARG A 225 2.92 46.00 0.77
N GLN A 226 3.92 46.05 -0.10
CA GLN A 226 4.93 47.12 -0.09
C GLN A 226 4.30 48.49 -0.37
N ARG A 227 3.32 48.57 -1.28
CA ARG A 227 2.58 49.81 -1.58
C ARG A 227 1.74 50.34 -0.42
N HIS A 228 1.29 49.47 0.48
CA HIS A 228 0.44 49.82 1.63
C HIS A 228 1.21 49.92 2.96
N ALA A 229 2.54 49.78 2.94
CA ALA A 229 3.35 49.92 4.15
C ALA A 229 3.59 51.41 4.47
N PRO A 230 3.27 51.90 5.69
CA PRO A 230 3.66 53.25 6.12
C PRO A 230 5.20 53.38 6.18
N PRO A 231 5.77 54.62 6.12
CA PRO A 231 7.22 54.81 6.08
C PRO A 231 7.88 54.17 7.31
N PRO A 232 9.07 53.56 7.15
CA PRO A 232 9.61 52.68 8.17
C PRO A 232 10.01 53.47 9.42
N SER A 233 9.35 53.19 10.55
CA SER A 233 9.92 53.47 11.86
C SER A 233 11.03 52.44 12.12
N ARG A 234 12.22 52.93 12.52
CA ARG A 234 13.34 52.08 12.94
C ARG A 234 12.94 51.29 14.18
N ALA A 235 12.40 50.09 14.02
CA ALA A 235 12.21 49.14 15.11
C ALA A 235 12.27 47.70 14.58
N GLY A 236 13.35 47.01 14.96
CA GLY A 236 13.44 45.55 15.03
C GLY A 236 13.53 44.82 13.69
N ALA A 237 14.73 44.33 13.36
CA ALA A 237 14.92 43.30 12.35
C ALA A 237 13.98 42.10 12.63
N GLY A 238 12.93 41.97 11.82
CA GLY A 238 12.04 40.82 11.86
C GLY A 238 12.76 39.59 11.34
N ASP A 239 12.77 38.52 12.14
CA ASP A 239 13.31 37.20 11.83
C ASP A 239 12.80 36.75 10.45
N PRO A 240 13.68 36.44 9.46
CA PRO A 240 13.25 36.06 8.12
C PRO A 240 12.27 34.89 8.17
N LEU A 241 11.30 34.89 7.24
CA LEU A 241 10.21 33.92 7.10
C LEU A 241 10.64 32.44 7.14
N SER A 242 11.93 32.11 7.08
CA SER A 242 12.50 30.76 7.16
C SER A 242 12.59 30.18 8.58
N GLY A 243 12.69 30.99 9.64
CA GLY A 243 12.99 30.49 10.99
C GLY A 243 11.80 29.84 11.71
N TRP A 244 10.59 30.39 11.55
CA TRP A 244 9.41 29.95 12.31
C TRP A 244 8.78 28.65 11.77
N VAL A 245 8.87 28.39 10.47
CA VAL A 245 8.39 27.12 9.86
C VAL A 245 9.20 25.95 10.39
N GLY A 246 10.53 26.09 10.48
CA GLY A 246 11.41 25.10 11.09
C GLY A 246 11.06 24.84 12.55
N ARG A 247 10.80 25.90 13.33
CA ARG A 247 10.38 25.77 14.74
C ARG A 247 9.01 25.08 14.89
N ALA A 248 8.05 25.38 14.01
CA ALA A 248 6.73 24.73 14.00
C ALA A 248 6.82 23.24 13.65
N TRP A 249 7.71 22.88 12.72
CA TRP A 249 8.03 21.51 12.37
C TRP A 249 8.63 20.74 13.56
N VAL A 250 9.62 21.33 14.23
CA VAL A 250 10.23 20.73 15.43
C VAL A 250 9.21 20.56 16.56
N ALA A 251 8.32 21.54 16.77
CA ALA A 251 7.23 21.44 17.75
C ALA A 251 6.28 20.26 17.44
N SER A 252 5.95 20.06 16.16
CA SER A 252 5.08 18.98 15.72
C SER A 252 5.75 17.60 15.84
N VAL A 253 7.06 17.50 15.56
CA VAL A 253 7.84 16.28 15.75
C VAL A 253 7.92 15.91 17.23
N LEU A 254 8.21 16.87 18.12
CA LEU A 254 8.23 16.64 19.58
C LEU A 254 6.88 16.18 20.10
N ALA A 255 5.79 16.80 19.64
CA ALA A 255 4.44 16.38 19.99
C ALA A 255 4.13 14.93 19.55
N THR A 256 4.58 14.55 18.36
CA THR A 256 4.39 13.19 17.83
C THR A 256 5.19 12.16 18.61
N LEU A 257 6.42 12.51 19.02
CA LEU A 257 7.24 11.65 19.89
C LEU A 257 6.61 11.45 21.27
N VAL A 258 6.00 12.50 21.84
CA VAL A 258 5.27 12.41 23.11
C VAL A 258 4.00 11.58 22.96
N ASP A 259 3.23 11.75 21.88
CA ASP A 259 2.04 10.93 21.58
C ASP A 259 2.43 9.44 21.50
N TYR A 260 3.35 9.11 20.60
CA TYR A 260 3.75 7.72 20.37
C TYR A 260 4.48 7.10 21.58
N GLY A 261 5.30 7.88 22.28
CA GLY A 261 5.98 7.44 23.50
C GLY A 261 5.00 7.12 24.62
N THR A 262 4.00 7.99 24.83
CA THR A 262 2.94 7.75 25.83
C THR A 262 2.10 6.53 25.45
N PHE A 263 1.69 6.42 24.18
CA PHE A 263 0.96 5.26 23.66
C PHE A 263 1.72 3.96 23.92
N THR A 264 3.01 3.93 23.59
CA THR A 264 3.87 2.76 23.74
C THR A 264 4.05 2.39 25.22
N VAL A 265 4.31 3.37 26.09
CA VAL A 265 4.44 3.13 27.53
C VAL A 265 3.14 2.60 28.14
N LEU A 266 1.98 3.16 27.77
CA LEU A 266 0.70 2.73 28.31
C LEU A 266 0.35 1.29 27.90
N ILE A 267 0.72 0.87 26.69
CA ILE A 267 0.54 -0.51 26.23
C ILE A 267 1.57 -1.45 26.85
N GLU A 268 2.85 -1.13 26.74
CA GLU A 268 3.95 -2.06 27.07
C GLU A 268 4.23 -2.17 28.58
N LEU A 269 4.06 -1.08 29.33
CA LEU A 269 4.36 -1.05 30.77
C LEU A 269 3.10 -1.12 31.64
N ALA A 270 2.00 -0.50 31.21
CA ALA A 270 0.78 -0.40 32.01
C ALA A 270 -0.36 -1.34 31.57
N GLY A 271 -0.22 -2.04 30.44
CA GLY A 271 -1.23 -2.98 29.93
C GLY A 271 -2.58 -2.33 29.62
N VAL A 272 -2.60 -1.02 29.35
CA VAL A 272 -3.82 -0.25 29.13
C VAL A 272 -4.35 -0.50 27.71
N TYR A 273 -5.67 -0.67 27.60
CA TYR A 273 -6.38 -0.91 26.34
C TYR A 273 -5.93 0.03 25.20
N THR A 274 -5.73 -0.52 24.00
CA THR A 274 -5.13 0.22 22.87
C THR A 274 -5.85 1.50 22.51
N GLY A 275 -7.19 1.51 22.59
CA GLY A 275 -8.00 2.69 22.31
C GLY A 275 -7.79 3.82 23.33
N THR A 276 -7.75 3.48 24.62
CA THR A 276 -7.52 4.46 25.69
C THR A 276 -6.08 4.96 25.68
N SER A 277 -5.12 4.08 25.42
CA SER A 277 -3.70 4.43 25.22
C SER A 277 -3.51 5.38 24.03
N ARG A 278 -4.21 5.16 22.90
CA ARG A 278 -4.12 6.02 21.71
C ARG A 278 -4.73 7.40 21.96
N ALA A 279 -5.87 7.46 22.66
CA ALA A 279 -6.53 8.71 23.01
C ALA A 279 -5.69 9.55 24.00
N LEU A 280 -5.10 8.92 25.01
CA LEU A 280 -4.23 9.58 25.99
C LEU A 280 -2.94 10.09 25.34
N GLY A 281 -2.33 9.30 24.45
CA GLY A 281 -1.17 9.74 23.66
C GLY A 281 -1.49 10.96 22.80
N ALA A 282 -2.59 10.91 22.04
CA ALA A 282 -3.01 12.01 21.18
C ALA A 282 -3.27 13.30 21.98
N LEU A 283 -3.87 13.18 23.17
CA LEU A 283 -4.13 14.30 24.06
C LEU A 283 -2.83 14.94 24.58
N LEU A 284 -1.89 14.13 25.08
CA LEU A 284 -0.59 14.60 25.54
C LEU A 284 0.21 15.24 24.40
N GLY A 285 0.23 14.63 23.23
CA GLY A 285 0.85 15.20 22.04
C GLY A 285 0.26 16.55 21.64
N ALA A 286 -1.07 16.69 21.64
CA ALA A 286 -1.73 17.96 21.33
C ALA A 286 -1.39 19.06 22.34
N VAL A 287 -1.34 18.74 23.64
CA VAL A 287 -0.93 19.68 24.70
C VAL A 287 0.53 20.10 24.53
N THR A 288 1.43 19.16 24.23
CA THR A 288 2.83 19.46 23.92
C THR A 288 2.92 20.38 22.69
N ASN A 289 2.19 20.07 21.62
CA ASN A 289 2.22 20.85 20.39
C ASN A 289 1.74 22.29 20.62
N PHE A 290 0.64 22.49 21.35
CA PHE A 290 0.14 23.82 21.71
C PHE A 290 1.17 24.60 22.55
N THR A 291 1.75 23.94 23.56
CA THR A 291 2.67 24.57 24.52
C THR A 291 3.98 25.00 23.85
N VAL A 292 4.58 24.13 23.03
CA VAL A 292 5.82 24.45 22.31
C VAL A 292 5.57 25.53 21.26
N ASN A 293 4.43 25.49 20.56
CA ASN A 293 4.10 26.51 19.57
C ASN A 293 3.86 27.89 20.21
N LYS A 294 3.19 27.95 21.35
CA LYS A 294 2.98 29.20 22.09
C LYS A 294 4.29 29.79 22.64
N LEU A 295 5.08 28.97 23.33
CA LEU A 295 6.27 29.42 24.06
C LEU A 295 7.47 29.68 23.15
N TRP A 296 7.64 28.89 22.09
CA TRP A 296 8.87 28.86 21.31
C TRP A 296 8.69 29.21 19.84
N THR A 297 7.67 28.66 19.18
CA THR A 297 7.47 28.85 17.72
C THR A 297 6.95 30.25 17.39
N PHE A 298 5.85 30.65 18.02
CA PHE A 298 5.13 31.91 17.73
C PHE A 298 5.33 32.98 18.81
N ARG A 299 5.86 32.59 19.98
CA ARG A 299 6.26 33.49 21.08
C ARG A 299 5.18 34.51 21.45
N THR A 300 3.91 34.09 21.50
CA THR A 300 2.79 34.95 21.89
C THR A 300 2.77 35.11 23.42
N GLN A 301 3.59 36.03 23.93
CA GLN A 301 3.69 36.33 25.36
C GLN A 301 2.54 37.21 25.89
N GLY A 302 1.63 37.68 25.01
CA GLY A 302 0.58 38.67 25.36
C GLY A 302 -0.86 38.16 25.39
N ASP A 303 -1.20 37.08 24.67
CA ASP A 303 -2.60 36.64 24.56
C ASP A 303 -2.95 35.56 25.61
N SER A 304 -4.11 35.75 26.25
CA SER A 304 -4.66 34.85 27.26
C SER A 304 -4.97 33.49 26.63
N VAL A 305 -4.44 32.41 27.23
CA VAL A 305 -4.66 31.00 26.81
C VAL A 305 -6.15 30.72 26.57
N TRP A 306 -7.04 31.40 27.28
CA TRP A 306 -8.49 31.32 27.15
C TRP A 306 -9.07 31.57 25.76
N HIS A 307 -8.45 32.45 24.98
CA HIS A 307 -8.95 32.77 23.64
C HIS A 307 -8.27 31.91 22.58
N GLU A 308 -7.06 31.45 22.83
CA GLU A 308 -6.27 30.66 21.87
C GLU A 308 -6.62 29.17 21.95
N MET A 309 -6.86 28.63 23.15
CA MET A 309 -7.11 27.22 23.39
C MET A 309 -8.39 26.67 22.70
N PRO A 310 -9.58 27.29 22.82
CA PRO A 310 -10.76 26.82 22.09
C PRO A 310 -10.61 26.94 20.57
N ARG A 311 -9.84 27.93 20.09
CA ARG A 311 -9.53 28.06 18.65
C ARG A 311 -8.60 26.94 18.18
N TYR A 312 -7.58 26.60 18.98
CA TYR A 312 -6.68 25.48 18.70
C TYR A 312 -7.41 24.14 18.73
N ALA A 313 -8.29 23.94 19.71
CA ALA A 313 -9.12 22.74 19.81
C ALA A 313 -10.06 22.62 18.60
N ALA A 314 -10.70 23.72 18.17
CA ALA A 314 -11.53 23.73 16.97
C ALA A 314 -10.73 23.31 15.72
N ILE A 315 -9.54 23.87 15.51
CA ILE A 315 -8.69 23.50 14.37
C ILE A 315 -8.24 22.04 14.46
N SER A 316 -7.84 21.58 15.65
CA SER A 316 -7.40 20.20 15.85
C SER A 316 -8.53 19.20 15.61
N LEU A 317 -9.76 19.54 15.99
CA LEU A 317 -10.95 18.73 15.75
C LEU A 317 -11.30 18.68 14.26
N THR A 318 -11.30 19.83 13.57
CA THR A 318 -11.54 19.85 12.11
C THR A 318 -10.40 19.15 11.36
N SER A 319 -9.16 19.27 11.84
CA SER A 319 -8.00 18.56 11.31
C SER A 319 -8.16 17.05 11.45
N LEU A 320 -8.60 16.57 12.61
CA LEU A 320 -8.87 15.14 12.82
C LEU A 320 -9.94 14.67 11.82
N LEU A 321 -11.06 15.39 11.72
CA LEU A 321 -12.13 15.07 10.79
C LEU A 321 -11.64 15.02 9.33
N LEU A 322 -10.86 16.02 8.90
CA LEU A 322 -10.29 16.09 7.55
C LEU A 322 -9.28 14.96 7.30
N ASN A 323 -8.49 14.59 8.30
CA ASN A 323 -7.57 13.45 8.19
C ASN A 323 -8.33 12.13 8.06
N THR A 324 -9.34 11.91 8.91
CA THR A 324 -10.15 10.69 8.87
C THR A 324 -10.91 10.57 7.56
N LEU A 325 -11.66 11.62 7.15
CA LEU A 325 -12.41 11.61 5.90
C LEU A 325 -11.50 11.52 4.68
N GLY A 326 -10.37 12.24 4.69
CA GLY A 326 -9.40 12.19 3.59
C GLY A 326 -8.80 10.80 3.42
N VAL A 327 -8.43 10.14 4.52
CA VAL A 327 -7.91 8.77 4.46
C VAL A 327 -8.98 7.81 3.96
N VAL A 328 -10.18 7.81 4.56
CA VAL A 328 -11.30 6.96 4.14
C VAL A 328 -11.65 7.16 2.67
N LEU A 329 -11.67 8.39 2.18
CA LEU A 329 -11.99 8.68 0.78
C LEU A 329 -10.91 8.16 -0.18
N LEU A 330 -9.63 8.25 0.21
CA LEU A 330 -8.52 7.72 -0.58
C LEU A 330 -8.44 6.19 -0.49
N THR A 331 -8.67 5.58 0.67
CA THR A 331 -8.59 4.12 0.85
C THR A 331 -9.81 3.40 0.32
N ASP A 332 -11.02 3.83 0.68
CA ASP A 332 -12.25 3.10 0.38
C ASP A 332 -12.83 3.55 -0.96
N GLY A 333 -12.66 4.84 -1.29
CA GLY A 333 -13.10 5.39 -2.57
C GLY A 333 -12.12 5.12 -3.72
N LEU A 334 -10.83 5.44 -3.54
CA LEU A 334 -9.82 5.36 -4.60
C LEU A 334 -8.91 4.13 -4.50
N ARG A 335 -9.10 3.26 -3.49
CA ARG A 335 -8.28 2.05 -3.25
C ARG A 335 -6.78 2.36 -3.13
N TRP A 336 -6.44 3.50 -2.53
CA TRP A 336 -5.06 3.86 -2.27
C TRP A 336 -4.53 3.12 -1.05
N ASN A 337 -3.22 2.87 -1.06
CA ASN A 337 -2.52 2.33 0.08
C ASN A 337 -2.79 3.20 1.35
N PRO A 338 -3.26 2.62 2.47
CA PRO A 338 -3.63 3.38 3.67
C PRO A 338 -2.50 4.24 4.26
N LEU A 339 -1.26 3.76 4.18
CA LEU A 339 -0.10 4.49 4.69
C LEU A 339 0.21 5.70 3.79
N VAL A 340 0.10 5.53 2.47
CA VAL A 340 0.31 6.60 1.49
C VAL A 340 -0.82 7.63 1.58
N ALA A 341 -2.07 7.17 1.73
CA ALA A 341 -3.23 8.02 1.94
C ALA A 341 -3.09 8.84 3.22
N ALA A 342 -2.73 8.21 4.34
CA ALA A 342 -2.51 8.88 5.62
C ALA A 342 -1.35 9.89 5.57
N ALA A 343 -0.23 9.54 4.94
CA ALA A 343 0.90 10.45 4.78
C ALA A 343 0.52 11.66 3.91
N LEU A 344 -0.13 11.45 2.77
CA LEU A 344 -0.52 12.52 1.85
C LEU A 344 -1.57 13.45 2.49
N VAL A 345 -2.63 12.89 3.05
CA VAL A 345 -3.69 13.65 3.72
C VAL A 345 -3.13 14.38 4.93
N GLY A 346 -2.27 13.73 5.72
CA GLY A 346 -1.58 14.34 6.86
C GLY A 346 -0.74 15.55 6.47
N VAL A 347 0.00 15.47 5.36
CA VAL A 347 0.77 16.61 4.82
C VAL A 347 -0.15 17.71 4.30
N LEU A 348 -1.20 17.37 3.55
CA LEU A 348 -2.14 18.34 2.98
C LEU A 348 -2.92 19.08 4.06
N VAL A 349 -3.44 18.37 5.06
CA VAL A 349 -4.13 18.96 6.22
C VAL A 349 -3.13 19.72 7.09
N GLY A 350 -1.92 19.19 7.30
CA GLY A 350 -0.86 19.86 8.05
C GLY A 350 -0.47 21.22 7.45
N VAL A 351 -0.17 21.25 6.15
CA VAL A 351 0.30 22.46 5.44
C VAL A 351 -0.84 23.38 5.05
N GLY A 352 -1.96 22.83 4.60
CA GLY A 352 -3.11 23.58 4.07
C GLY A 352 -4.10 24.06 5.14
N TRP A 353 -4.24 23.33 6.25
CA TRP A 353 -5.23 23.63 7.29
C TRP A 353 -4.58 24.04 8.62
N ASN A 354 -3.71 23.20 9.18
CA ASN A 354 -3.16 23.41 10.52
C ASN A 354 -2.20 24.60 10.59
N LEU A 355 -1.21 24.65 9.71
CA LEU A 355 -0.17 25.70 9.74
C LEU A 355 -0.73 27.13 9.55
N PRO A 356 -1.63 27.40 8.58
CA PRO A 356 -2.18 28.73 8.38
C PRO A 356 -3.13 29.13 9.52
N LEU A 357 -4.00 28.22 9.97
CA LEU A 357 -4.99 28.54 11.01
C LEU A 357 -4.34 28.71 12.38
N HIS A 358 -3.31 27.93 12.74
CA HIS A 358 -2.54 28.19 13.96
C HIS A 358 -1.93 29.59 13.96
N ARG A 359 -1.39 30.04 12.83
CA ARG A 359 -0.75 31.36 12.73
C ARG A 359 -1.75 32.53 12.72
N TYR A 360 -2.83 32.42 11.95
CA TYR A 360 -3.71 33.57 11.68
C TYR A 360 -4.96 33.59 12.58
N PHE A 361 -5.42 32.43 13.05
CA PHE A 361 -6.64 32.30 13.84
C PHE A 361 -6.35 32.08 15.33
N VAL A 362 -5.41 31.20 15.66
CA VAL A 362 -5.08 30.86 17.06
C VAL A 362 -4.17 31.92 17.68
N PHE A 363 -2.95 32.07 17.17
CA PHE A 363 -1.88 32.86 17.80
C PHE A 363 -1.77 34.25 17.15
N ARG A 364 -2.72 35.15 17.44
CA ARG A 364 -2.66 36.56 16.97
C ARG A 364 -1.64 37.35 17.79
N LEU A 365 -0.96 38.32 17.17
CA LEU A 365 -0.05 39.24 17.85
C LEU A 365 -0.83 40.50 18.26
N GLY A 366 -1.26 40.61 19.52
CA GLY A 366 -1.93 41.80 20.06
C GLY A 366 -1.86 41.93 21.60
N GLN A 367 -1.73 43.17 22.09
CA GLN A 367 -1.44 43.57 23.48
C GLN A 367 -2.61 43.37 24.47
N HIS A 368 -2.45 42.62 25.59
CA HIS A 368 -2.89 43.02 26.95
C HIS A 368 -2.58 42.01 28.11
N ARG A 369 -2.66 42.49 29.37
CA ARG A 369 -2.26 41.89 30.66
C ARG A 369 -2.99 40.59 31.07
N SER A 370 -2.27 39.65 31.70
CA SER A 370 -2.74 38.32 32.16
C SER A 370 -2.69 38.09 33.69
N ARG A 371 -3.55 37.20 34.22
CA ARG A 371 -3.51 36.60 35.58
C ARG A 371 -3.33 35.06 35.50
N PRO A 372 -2.52 34.42 36.38
CA PRO A 372 -2.04 33.04 36.23
C PRO A 372 -2.96 31.90 36.77
N GLY A 373 -4.00 32.19 37.56
CA GLY A 373 -4.81 31.16 38.24
C GLY A 373 -5.77 30.35 37.35
N LEU A 374 -5.83 30.64 36.06
CA LEU A 374 -6.85 30.14 35.17
C LEU A 374 -6.37 29.05 34.18
N ALA A 375 -5.06 28.75 34.14
CA ALA A 375 -4.51 27.69 33.28
C ALA A 375 -5.06 26.28 33.60
N LEU A 376 -5.51 26.05 34.84
CA LEU A 376 -6.06 24.78 35.32
C LEU A 376 -7.47 24.49 34.77
N VAL A 377 -8.30 25.53 34.62
CA VAL A 377 -9.69 25.38 34.18
C VAL A 377 -9.76 25.15 32.65
N GLY A 378 -8.79 25.70 31.89
CA GLY A 378 -8.63 25.41 30.46
C GLY A 378 -8.27 23.95 30.19
N ALA A 379 -7.36 23.36 30.98
CA ALA A 379 -7.02 21.95 30.90
C ALA A 379 -8.24 21.02 31.10
N LEU A 380 -9.15 21.38 32.01
CA LEU A 380 -10.41 20.66 32.24
C LEU A 380 -11.39 20.72 31.05
N ALA A 381 -11.43 21.84 30.32
CA ALA A 381 -12.29 22.00 29.15
C ALA A 381 -11.79 21.20 27.93
N SER A 382 -10.46 21.08 27.76
CA SER A 382 -9.87 20.17 26.75
C SER A 382 -10.14 18.70 27.08
N ALA A 383 -10.18 18.32 28.36
CA ALA A 383 -10.54 16.98 28.77
C ALA A 383 -12.00 16.63 28.41
N THR A 384 -12.93 17.57 28.55
CA THR A 384 -14.35 17.36 28.20
C THR A 384 -14.58 17.28 26.68
N ALA A 385 -13.87 18.08 25.88
CA ALA A 385 -13.91 17.95 24.42
C ALA A 385 -13.31 16.63 23.93
N ALA A 386 -12.25 16.13 24.58
CA ALA A 386 -11.66 14.82 24.28
C ALA A 386 -12.62 13.65 24.60
N VAL A 387 -13.41 13.76 25.67
CA VAL A 387 -14.46 12.78 26.00
C VAL A 387 -15.58 12.75 24.95
N ALA A 388 -15.95 13.90 24.38
CA ALA A 388 -16.93 13.96 23.28
C ALA A 388 -16.39 13.33 21.98
N VAL A 389 -15.10 13.50 21.67
CA VAL A 389 -14.43 12.83 20.55
C VAL A 389 -14.35 11.32 20.76
N LEU A 390 -14.07 10.86 21.99
CA LEU A 390 -14.17 9.45 22.36
C LEU A 390 -15.58 8.91 22.14
N PHE A 391 -16.62 9.67 22.48
CA PHE A 391 -18.03 9.25 22.28
C PHE A 391 -18.46 9.19 20.82
N VAL A 392 -17.94 10.07 19.96
CA VAL A 392 -18.26 10.10 18.52
C VAL A 392 -17.42 9.08 17.73
N ALA A 393 -16.15 8.88 18.12
CA ALA A 393 -15.29 7.85 17.52
C ALA A 393 -15.66 6.42 17.98
N TYR A 394 -16.28 6.26 19.15
CA TYR A 394 -16.79 4.99 19.68
C TYR A 394 -18.33 4.90 19.70
N GLY A 395 -19.01 5.75 18.93
CA GLY A 395 -20.47 5.81 18.86
C GLY A 395 -21.10 4.67 18.05
N MET A 396 -20.93 3.43 18.53
CA MET A 396 -21.84 2.27 18.51
C MET A 396 -21.03 1.03 18.92
N PRO A 397 -21.16 0.53 20.17
CA PRO A 397 -20.55 -0.72 20.59
C PRO A 397 -21.38 -1.90 20.06
N PHE A 398 -21.47 -2.05 18.73
CA PHE A 398 -22.08 -3.22 18.09
C PHE A 398 -21.38 -3.46 16.76
N ALA A 399 -20.23 -4.11 16.85
CA ALA A 399 -19.69 -5.00 15.84
C ALA A 399 -18.69 -5.95 16.53
N GLU A 400 -19.17 -6.68 17.54
CA GLU A 400 -18.89 -8.13 17.51
C GLU A 400 -19.60 -8.66 16.24
N GLU A 401 -19.09 -8.35 15.05
CA GLU A 401 -19.40 -9.17 13.90
C GLU A 401 -18.65 -10.47 14.14
N GLY A 402 -19.46 -11.48 14.41
CA GLY A 402 -19.07 -12.71 15.07
C GLY A 402 -17.81 -13.31 14.49
N VAL A 403 -16.81 -13.48 15.35
CA VAL A 403 -15.87 -14.58 15.21
C VAL A 403 -16.69 -15.86 15.37
N HIS A 404 -17.31 -16.32 14.29
CA HIS A 404 -17.85 -17.67 14.23
C HIS A 404 -16.64 -18.63 14.20
N GLY A 405 -16.38 -19.28 15.34
CA GLY A 405 -15.47 -20.43 15.45
C GLY A 405 -14.21 -20.22 16.30
N PHE A 406 -14.17 -20.87 17.48
CA PHE A 406 -13.01 -21.13 18.33
C PHE A 406 -12.11 -19.93 18.71
N SER A 407 -12.63 -18.91 19.41
CA SER A 407 -11.77 -17.86 20.02
C SER A 407 -11.83 -17.75 21.54
N ALA A 408 -12.71 -18.48 22.22
CA ALA A 408 -12.63 -18.70 23.66
C ALA A 408 -11.95 -20.04 23.94
N GLN A 409 -11.10 -20.11 24.98
CA GLN A 409 -10.50 -21.33 25.53
C GLN A 409 -11.44 -22.53 25.41
N ALA A 410 -11.21 -23.37 24.40
CA ALA A 410 -11.95 -24.61 24.24
C ALA A 410 -10.97 -25.75 24.49
N ASP A 411 -11.41 -26.72 25.28
CA ASP A 411 -10.61 -27.87 25.66
C ASP A 411 -10.10 -28.64 24.44
N ASP A 412 -8.97 -29.33 24.60
CA ASP A 412 -8.21 -30.00 23.55
C ASP A 412 -8.91 -31.16 22.81
N GLY A 413 -10.21 -31.36 23.06
CA GLY A 413 -11.08 -32.34 22.38
C GLY A 413 -12.42 -31.76 21.93
N ALA A 414 -12.54 -30.44 21.81
CA ALA A 414 -13.76 -29.79 21.36
C ALA A 414 -14.15 -30.21 19.92
N LYS A 415 -15.44 -30.47 19.70
CA LYS A 415 -15.95 -30.92 18.39
C LYS A 415 -15.79 -29.81 17.34
N VAL A 416 -15.10 -30.13 16.25
CA VAL A 416 -14.96 -29.23 15.10
C VAL A 416 -16.24 -29.26 14.26
N THR A 417 -16.74 -28.08 13.89
CA THR A 417 -17.97 -27.89 13.10
C THR A 417 -17.67 -27.15 11.79
N GLN A 418 -18.60 -27.12 10.82
CA GLN A 418 -18.43 -26.33 9.58
C GLN A 418 -18.06 -24.86 9.84
N ALA A 419 -18.65 -24.24 10.86
CA ALA A 419 -18.30 -22.87 11.25
C ALA A 419 -16.86 -22.70 11.76
N SER A 420 -16.19 -23.79 12.16
CA SER A 420 -14.81 -23.75 12.68
C SER A 420 -13.76 -23.57 11.56
N TYR A 421 -14.15 -23.83 10.31
CA TYR A 421 -13.28 -23.79 9.13
C TYR A 421 -13.46 -22.56 8.26
N LEU A 422 -14.39 -21.67 8.60
CA LEU A 422 -14.57 -20.41 7.90
C LEU A 422 -13.35 -19.49 8.16
N PRO A 423 -12.75 -18.90 7.10
CA PRO A 423 -11.66 -17.94 7.26
C PRO A 423 -12.05 -16.76 8.15
N LYS A 424 -11.24 -16.46 9.17
CA LYS A 424 -11.60 -15.48 10.23
C LYS A 424 -10.95 -14.13 9.99
N LEU A 425 -11.09 -13.61 8.78
CA LEU A 425 -10.45 -12.36 8.37
C LEU A 425 -10.91 -11.19 9.26
N LEU A 426 -10.01 -10.67 10.09
CA LEU A 426 -10.19 -9.42 10.80
C LEU A 426 -9.80 -8.25 9.87
N PRO A 427 -10.66 -7.24 9.64
CA PRO A 427 -10.35 -6.11 8.74
C PRO A 427 -9.20 -5.21 9.21
N GLU A 428 -8.84 -5.24 10.50
CA GLU A 428 -8.04 -4.17 11.13
C GLU A 428 -6.61 -4.56 11.56
N ALA A 429 -6.15 -5.80 11.35
CA ALA A 429 -4.82 -6.26 11.77
C ALA A 429 -4.21 -7.31 10.83
N PHE A 430 -2.87 -7.48 10.87
CA PHE A 430 -2.20 -8.58 10.16
C PHE A 430 -2.88 -9.91 10.56
N TYR A 431 -3.25 -10.69 9.55
CA TYR A 431 -3.94 -11.95 9.67
C TYR A 431 -3.55 -12.83 8.49
N SER A 432 -3.16 -14.06 8.79
CA SER A 432 -2.87 -15.10 7.81
C SER A 432 -3.47 -16.39 8.31
N GLU A 433 -4.16 -17.11 7.45
CA GLU A 433 -4.72 -18.43 7.74
C GLU A 433 -4.37 -19.38 6.60
N SER A 434 -3.92 -20.57 6.97
CA SER A 434 -3.41 -21.58 6.05
C SER A 434 -4.08 -22.92 6.34
N TYR A 435 -4.57 -23.57 5.29
CA TYR A 435 -5.08 -24.94 5.31
C TYR A 435 -4.11 -25.80 4.52
N SER A 436 -3.55 -26.83 5.15
CA SER A 436 -2.54 -27.70 4.55
C SER A 436 -3.02 -29.14 4.56
N PHE A 437 -2.86 -29.81 3.42
CA PHE A 437 -3.22 -31.21 3.21
C PHE A 437 -1.99 -31.95 2.69
N LEU A 438 -1.63 -33.01 3.41
CA LEU A 438 -0.45 -33.82 3.19
C LEU A 438 -0.90 -35.24 2.81
N LEU A 439 -0.89 -35.54 1.52
CA LEU A 439 -1.39 -36.78 0.95
C LEU A 439 -0.23 -37.73 0.68
N GLN A 440 -0.14 -38.83 1.42
CA GLN A 440 0.78 -39.94 1.15
C GLN A 440 0.04 -41.05 0.43
N GLY A 441 0.43 -41.32 -0.82
CA GLY A 441 -0.10 -42.44 -1.60
C GLY A 441 0.53 -43.77 -1.22
N ASP A 442 -0.24 -44.85 -1.31
CA ASP A 442 0.21 -46.23 -1.08
C ASP A 442 1.39 -46.62 -2.01
N GLU A 443 1.50 -45.97 -3.17
CA GLU A 443 2.59 -46.16 -4.13
C GLU A 443 3.89 -45.40 -3.77
N GLY A 444 3.93 -44.72 -2.62
CA GLY A 444 5.08 -43.95 -2.14
C GLY A 444 5.21 -42.54 -2.76
N SER A 445 4.19 -42.09 -3.49
CA SER A 445 4.09 -40.69 -3.92
C SER A 445 3.57 -39.81 -2.80
N PHE A 446 3.95 -38.54 -2.82
CA PHE A 446 3.49 -37.55 -1.87
C PHE A 446 2.92 -36.35 -2.60
N ALA A 447 1.80 -35.81 -2.13
CA ALA A 447 1.28 -34.54 -2.59
C ALA A 447 0.95 -33.62 -1.43
N ARG A 448 1.37 -32.37 -1.49
CA ARG A 448 0.94 -31.32 -0.58
C ARG A 448 0.05 -30.34 -1.32
N VAL A 449 -1.10 -30.01 -0.74
CA VAL A 449 -1.98 -28.95 -1.21
C VAL A 449 -2.16 -27.95 -0.08
N GLN A 450 -1.97 -26.68 -0.36
CA GLN A 450 -2.08 -25.60 0.61
C GLN A 450 -2.98 -24.49 0.07
N PHE A 451 -3.91 -24.04 0.89
CA PHE A 451 -4.72 -22.85 0.67
C PHE A 451 -4.33 -21.81 1.72
N LEU A 452 -3.92 -20.64 1.27
CA LEU A 452 -3.52 -19.52 2.11
C LEU A 452 -4.49 -18.37 1.87
N VAL A 453 -5.01 -17.80 2.95
CA VAL A 453 -5.78 -16.56 2.94
C VAL A 453 -5.07 -15.60 3.87
N SER A 454 -4.80 -14.38 3.40
CA SER A 454 -4.10 -13.40 4.23
C SER A 454 -4.43 -11.97 3.85
N ASN A 455 -4.62 -11.12 4.85
CA ASN A 455 -4.60 -9.67 4.65
C ASN A 455 -3.17 -9.10 4.83
N ALA A 456 -2.15 -9.98 4.92
CA ALA A 456 -0.74 -9.62 4.99
C ALA A 456 -0.29 -8.96 3.69
N GLY A 457 -0.13 -7.65 3.74
CA GLY A 457 0.39 -6.86 2.64
C GLY A 457 0.23 -5.39 2.95
N LEU A 458 1.07 -4.55 2.34
CA LEU A 458 0.96 -3.09 2.47
C LEU A 458 -0.41 -2.57 2.00
N GLU A 459 -1.10 -3.34 1.17
CA GLU A 459 -2.39 -3.01 0.56
C GLU A 459 -3.58 -3.47 1.39
N GLY A 460 -3.43 -4.35 2.40
CA GLY A 460 -4.54 -4.79 3.28
C GLY A 460 -5.73 -5.46 2.57
N HIS A 461 -5.63 -5.70 1.26
CA HIS A 461 -6.71 -6.20 0.41
C HIS A 461 -6.70 -7.73 0.39
N GLY A 462 -7.05 -8.37 1.51
CA GLY A 462 -7.29 -9.82 1.67
C GLY A 462 -6.92 -10.69 0.47
N GLY A 463 -5.64 -10.99 0.32
CA GLY A 463 -5.11 -11.84 -0.73
C GLY A 463 -5.30 -13.32 -0.39
N ALA A 464 -5.21 -14.15 -1.41
CA ALA A 464 -5.25 -15.59 -1.27
C ALA A 464 -4.23 -16.24 -2.19
N ALA A 465 -3.79 -17.44 -1.86
CA ALA A 465 -2.95 -18.26 -2.71
C ALA A 465 -3.34 -19.72 -2.56
N ALA A 466 -3.33 -20.44 -3.67
CA ALA A 466 -3.43 -21.89 -3.67
C ALA A 466 -2.13 -22.45 -4.22
N ARG A 467 -1.61 -23.49 -3.59
CA ARG A 467 -0.37 -24.13 -4.00
C ARG A 467 -0.47 -25.64 -3.89
N ALA A 468 0.17 -26.33 -4.83
CA ALA A 468 0.33 -27.76 -4.79
C ALA A 468 1.72 -28.21 -5.23
N VAL A 469 2.22 -29.23 -4.53
CA VAL A 469 3.47 -29.90 -4.85
C VAL A 469 3.21 -31.39 -4.90
N LEU A 470 3.59 -32.05 -6.00
CA LEU A 470 3.58 -33.50 -6.17
C LEU A 470 5.01 -34.01 -6.26
N VAL A 471 5.39 -34.87 -5.34
CA VAL A 471 6.62 -35.65 -5.37
C VAL A 471 6.29 -37.08 -5.75
N ALA A 472 6.77 -37.47 -6.93
CA ALA A 472 6.59 -38.81 -7.42
C ALA A 472 7.45 -39.86 -6.70
N PRO A 473 7.14 -41.16 -6.82
CA PRO A 473 7.95 -42.23 -6.23
C PRO A 473 9.41 -42.24 -6.74
N ASN A 474 9.62 -41.81 -7.99
CA ASN A 474 10.96 -41.68 -8.58
C ASN A 474 11.71 -40.38 -8.16
N GLY A 475 11.12 -39.57 -7.28
CA GLY A 475 11.69 -38.30 -6.81
C GLY A 475 11.52 -37.11 -7.73
N LYS A 476 10.82 -37.24 -8.87
CA LYS A 476 10.50 -36.09 -9.73
C LYS A 476 9.44 -35.23 -9.02
N THR A 477 9.74 -33.95 -8.84
CA THR A 477 8.84 -32.97 -8.20
C THR A 477 8.15 -32.12 -9.26
N ILE A 478 6.85 -31.89 -9.09
CA ILE A 478 6.04 -30.96 -9.89
C ILE A 478 5.42 -29.97 -8.91
N GLU A 479 5.59 -28.68 -9.18
CA GLU A 479 5.07 -27.59 -8.36
C GLU A 479 4.19 -26.68 -9.21
N ASP A 480 3.09 -26.24 -8.62
CA ASP A 480 2.19 -25.28 -9.19
C ASP A 480 1.56 -24.40 -8.11
N ALA A 481 1.38 -23.13 -8.42
CA ALA A 481 0.85 -22.15 -7.48
C ALA A 481 0.15 -21.03 -8.23
N GLU A 482 -0.90 -20.48 -7.63
CA GLU A 482 -1.64 -19.34 -8.14
C GLU A 482 -2.00 -18.40 -6.99
N ALA A 483 -1.83 -17.10 -7.23
CA ALA A 483 -2.14 -16.04 -6.27
C ALA A 483 -3.36 -15.25 -6.74
N PHE A 484 -4.16 -14.83 -5.78
CA PHE A 484 -5.47 -14.20 -5.97
C PHE A 484 -5.56 -12.91 -5.17
N GLU A 485 -6.08 -11.86 -5.79
CA GLU A 485 -6.37 -10.59 -5.13
C GLU A 485 -7.76 -10.60 -4.46
N SER A 486 -8.04 -9.61 -3.62
CA SER A 486 -9.36 -9.42 -3.03
C SER A 486 -10.47 -9.38 -4.09
N GLY A 487 -11.48 -10.23 -3.93
CA GLY A 487 -12.60 -10.39 -4.87
C GLY A 487 -12.40 -11.46 -5.96
N GLN A 488 -11.20 -12.02 -6.09
CA GLN A 488 -10.94 -13.19 -6.97
C GLN A 488 -11.11 -14.53 -6.25
N TRP A 489 -11.33 -14.49 -4.94
CA TRP A 489 -11.63 -15.62 -4.11
C TRP A 489 -12.80 -15.27 -3.17
N ARG A 490 -13.50 -16.28 -2.68
CA ARG A 490 -14.65 -16.11 -1.78
C ARG A 490 -14.81 -17.30 -0.85
N VAL A 491 -15.51 -17.06 0.24
CA VAL A 491 -16.01 -18.10 1.14
C VAL A 491 -17.50 -18.20 0.93
N LEU A 492 -17.99 -19.38 0.56
CA LEU A 492 -19.41 -19.64 0.39
C LEU A 492 -20.11 -19.78 1.75
N PRO A 493 -21.43 -19.51 1.84
CA PRO A 493 -22.19 -19.64 3.09
C PRO A 493 -22.07 -21.03 3.76
N GLU A 494 -21.90 -22.08 2.97
CA GLU A 494 -21.67 -23.47 3.39
C GLU A 494 -20.26 -23.75 3.92
N GLY A 495 -19.34 -22.77 3.88
CA GLY A 495 -17.97 -22.90 4.37
C GLY A 495 -16.95 -23.40 3.36
N ALA A 496 -17.32 -23.45 2.08
CA ALA A 496 -16.37 -23.74 1.01
C ALA A 496 -15.53 -22.51 0.67
N ILE A 497 -14.23 -22.69 0.50
CA ILE A 497 -13.29 -21.67 0.02
C ILE A 497 -13.10 -21.89 -1.48
N GLU A 498 -13.41 -20.87 -2.28
CA GLU A 498 -13.18 -20.87 -3.73
C GLU A 498 -12.15 -19.81 -4.10
N MET A 499 -11.11 -20.22 -4.84
CA MET A 499 -10.03 -19.37 -5.33
C MET A 499 -9.82 -19.66 -6.82
N GLY A 500 -10.41 -18.86 -7.71
CA GLY A 500 -10.37 -19.16 -9.15
C GLY A 500 -10.90 -20.56 -9.49
N ALA A 501 -10.03 -21.45 -9.95
CA ALA A 501 -10.37 -22.85 -10.27
C ALA A 501 -10.12 -23.83 -9.10
N HIS A 502 -9.58 -23.36 -7.98
CA HIS A 502 -9.34 -24.18 -6.80
C HIS A 502 -10.52 -24.08 -5.83
N SER A 503 -10.82 -25.18 -5.15
CA SER A 503 -11.82 -25.19 -4.09
C SER A 503 -11.42 -26.10 -2.93
N LEU A 504 -11.80 -25.69 -1.73
CA LEU A 504 -11.73 -26.49 -0.52
C LEU A 504 -13.11 -26.48 0.12
N THR A 505 -13.72 -27.66 0.28
CA THR A 505 -15.07 -27.80 0.83
C THR A 505 -15.09 -28.81 1.95
N MET A 506 -15.84 -28.54 3.02
CA MET A 506 -16.10 -29.52 4.06
C MET A 506 -17.55 -30.01 4.03
N GLY A 507 -17.72 -31.32 3.87
CA GLY A 507 -19.01 -31.99 3.93
C GLY A 507 -19.60 -32.06 5.35
N PRO A 508 -20.89 -32.37 5.48
CA PRO A 508 -21.58 -32.48 6.77
C PRO A 508 -21.00 -33.58 7.68
N ASP A 509 -20.36 -34.60 7.10
CA ASP A 509 -19.70 -35.70 7.82
C ASP A 509 -18.25 -35.37 8.20
N ALA A 510 -17.85 -34.09 8.15
CA ALA A 510 -16.47 -33.61 8.29
C ALA A 510 -15.48 -34.17 7.24
N SER A 511 -15.98 -34.68 6.11
CA SER A 511 -15.16 -35.00 4.93
C SER A 511 -14.63 -33.73 4.29
N HIS A 512 -13.39 -33.75 3.81
CA HIS A 512 -12.78 -32.60 3.13
C HIS A 512 -12.59 -32.93 1.66
N HIS A 513 -13.16 -32.10 0.79
CA HIS A 513 -12.96 -32.16 -0.65
C HIS A 513 -11.94 -31.07 -1.01
N VAL A 514 -10.77 -31.52 -1.46
CA VAL A 514 -9.61 -30.70 -1.81
C VAL A 514 -9.46 -30.74 -3.31
N HIS A 515 -9.76 -29.63 -3.98
CA HIS A 515 -9.63 -29.50 -5.43
C HIS A 515 -8.63 -28.38 -5.75
N PHE A 516 -7.45 -28.77 -6.22
CA PHE A 516 -6.46 -27.86 -6.75
C PHE A 516 -6.38 -28.05 -8.27
N ALA A 517 -6.74 -27.04 -9.06
CA ALA A 517 -6.62 -27.07 -10.52
C ALA A 517 -5.69 -25.97 -11.05
N GLY A 518 -4.39 -26.26 -11.06
CA GLY A 518 -3.38 -25.38 -11.64
C GLY A 518 -3.05 -25.72 -13.10
N LYS A 519 -2.12 -24.97 -13.70
CA LYS A 519 -1.66 -25.12 -15.10
C LYS A 519 -0.81 -26.35 -15.33
N LYS A 520 -0.02 -26.76 -14.34
CA LYS A 520 0.95 -27.86 -14.36
C LYS A 520 0.46 -29.08 -13.58
N LEU A 521 -0.43 -28.87 -12.61
CA LEU A 521 -0.85 -29.91 -11.68
C LEU A 521 -2.33 -29.74 -11.32
N VAL A 522 -3.07 -30.84 -11.39
CA VAL A 522 -4.44 -30.93 -10.86
C VAL A 522 -4.48 -32.04 -9.81
N ILE A 523 -4.98 -31.74 -8.62
CA ILE A 523 -5.20 -32.70 -7.54
C ILE A 523 -6.65 -32.57 -7.09
N ASP A 524 -7.37 -33.68 -7.12
CA ASP A 524 -8.72 -33.78 -6.59
C ASP A 524 -8.74 -34.90 -5.56
N ALA A 525 -8.97 -34.59 -4.29
CA ALA A 525 -8.91 -35.57 -3.21
C ALA A 525 -10.06 -35.38 -2.23
N THR A 526 -10.66 -36.50 -1.82
CA THR A 526 -11.64 -36.55 -0.73
C THR A 526 -11.00 -37.22 0.48
N VAL A 527 -10.85 -36.46 1.57
CA VAL A 527 -10.32 -36.92 2.86
C VAL A 527 -11.49 -37.28 3.77
N LEU A 528 -11.48 -38.50 4.29
CA LEU A 528 -12.50 -39.03 5.20
C LEU A 528 -11.99 -38.96 6.65
N PRO A 529 -12.72 -38.30 7.57
CA PRO A 529 -12.25 -38.11 8.94
C PRO A 529 -12.28 -39.44 9.71
N GLU A 530 -11.11 -40.05 9.88
CA GLU A 530 -10.95 -41.27 10.70
C GLU A 530 -10.44 -40.95 12.12
N THR A 531 -9.91 -39.75 12.33
CA THR A 531 -9.33 -39.28 13.59
C THR A 531 -10.07 -38.06 14.12
N GLN A 532 -10.18 -37.94 15.44
CA GLN A 532 -10.66 -36.70 16.05
C GLN A 532 -9.62 -35.58 15.86
N ALA A 533 -10.11 -34.35 15.73
CA ALA A 533 -9.26 -33.19 15.68
C ALA A 533 -8.55 -32.95 17.02
N VAL A 534 -7.34 -32.42 16.95
CA VAL A 534 -6.46 -32.24 18.11
C VAL A 534 -5.79 -30.87 18.04
N ARG A 535 -5.63 -30.22 19.20
CA ARG A 535 -4.93 -28.93 19.34
C ARG A 535 -3.55 -29.13 20.00
N PRO A 536 -2.45 -28.91 19.25
CA PRO A 536 -1.11 -29.10 19.74
C PRO A 536 -0.70 -28.23 20.94
N GLY A 537 -0.55 -28.80 22.14
CA GLY A 537 -0.15 -28.04 23.35
C GLY A 537 -1.09 -26.87 23.72
N GLY A 538 -2.41 -27.02 23.47
CA GLY A 538 -3.40 -25.94 23.58
C GLY A 538 -3.62 -25.19 22.26
N GLY A 539 -2.80 -25.46 21.24
CA GLY A 539 -2.91 -24.94 19.88
C GLY A 539 -2.45 -23.49 19.74
N ARG A 540 -2.44 -22.71 20.83
CA ARG A 540 -2.34 -21.25 20.82
C ARG A 540 -1.04 -20.76 21.46
N VAL A 541 -0.24 -20.02 20.70
CA VAL A 541 0.93 -19.27 21.18
C VAL A 541 0.59 -17.78 21.21
N THR A 542 0.79 -17.15 22.35
CA THR A 542 0.55 -15.72 22.54
C THR A 542 1.88 -14.97 22.63
N PHE A 543 2.06 -13.94 21.80
CA PHE A 543 3.29 -13.16 21.68
C PHE A 543 3.27 -11.84 22.44
N ASP A 544 2.11 -11.38 22.91
CA ASP A 544 1.95 -10.13 23.65
C ASP A 544 1.24 -10.33 25.00
N ALA A 545 1.44 -9.37 25.92
CA ALA A 545 0.76 -9.40 27.22
C ALA A 545 -0.76 -9.18 27.09
N GLY A 546 -1.22 -8.59 25.98
CA GLY A 546 -2.62 -8.29 25.70
C GLY A 546 -3.45 -9.44 25.13
N GLY A 547 -2.84 -10.58 24.78
CA GLY A 547 -3.55 -11.75 24.27
C GLY A 547 -4.02 -11.66 22.80
N ARG A 548 -3.54 -10.64 22.06
CA ARG A 548 -4.01 -10.30 20.70
C ARG A 548 -3.07 -10.77 19.61
N ALA A 549 -1.77 -10.81 19.90
CA ALA A 549 -0.74 -11.32 19.01
C ALA A 549 -0.66 -12.84 19.21
N VAL A 550 -1.28 -13.60 18.29
CA VAL A 550 -1.55 -15.02 18.50
C VAL A 550 -1.25 -15.80 17.24
N PHE A 551 -0.63 -16.97 17.43
CA PHE A 551 -0.61 -18.06 16.47
C PHE A 551 -1.48 -19.19 17.03
N ASP A 552 -2.34 -19.79 16.21
CA ASP A 552 -3.16 -20.94 16.60
C ASP A 552 -3.08 -22.03 15.52
N GLN A 553 -2.93 -23.29 15.93
CA GLN A 553 -2.92 -24.46 15.05
C GLN A 553 -3.90 -25.52 15.54
N THR A 554 -4.62 -26.10 14.59
CA THR A 554 -5.52 -27.24 14.81
C THR A 554 -5.23 -28.32 13.76
N ILE A 555 -4.95 -29.53 14.22
CA ILE A 555 -4.79 -30.71 13.37
C ILE A 555 -6.14 -31.39 13.30
N PHE A 556 -6.80 -31.35 12.16
CA PHE A 556 -8.16 -31.89 12.02
C PHE A 556 -8.21 -33.25 11.33
N ALA A 557 -7.15 -33.65 10.64
CA ALA A 557 -6.97 -35.02 10.18
C ALA A 557 -5.54 -35.45 10.52
N LEU A 558 -5.35 -36.20 11.62
CA LEU A 558 -4.01 -36.64 12.00
C LEU A 558 -3.56 -37.82 11.13
N ARG A 559 -4.46 -38.78 10.88
CA ARG A 559 -4.28 -39.88 9.93
C ARG A 559 -5.65 -40.28 9.39
N SER A 560 -5.99 -39.82 8.20
CA SER A 560 -7.31 -40.05 7.61
C SER A 560 -7.17 -40.59 6.20
N ARG A 561 -7.93 -41.63 5.84
CA ARG A 561 -7.90 -42.12 4.46
C ARG A 561 -8.35 -41.04 3.49
N PHE A 562 -7.73 -41.04 2.32
CA PHE A 562 -8.20 -40.26 1.18
C PHE A 562 -8.30 -41.12 -0.08
N ASP A 563 -9.23 -40.72 -0.95
CA ASP A 563 -9.34 -41.23 -2.33
C ASP A 563 -9.40 -40.02 -3.26
N GLY A 564 -8.61 -40.05 -4.32
CA GLY A 564 -8.48 -38.91 -5.22
C GLY A 564 -7.83 -39.24 -6.54
N THR A 565 -7.62 -38.20 -7.33
CA THR A 565 -6.91 -38.26 -8.61
C THR A 565 -5.88 -37.15 -8.68
N VAL A 566 -4.80 -37.43 -9.40
CA VAL A 566 -3.76 -36.45 -9.72
C VAL A 566 -3.53 -36.46 -11.23
N TRP A 567 -3.41 -35.27 -11.82
CA TRP A 567 -3.11 -35.10 -13.23
C TRP A 567 -1.96 -34.11 -13.40
N SER A 568 -1.04 -34.43 -14.31
CA SER A 568 -0.01 -33.51 -14.80
C SER A 568 0.28 -33.75 -16.28
N PRO A 569 0.75 -32.74 -17.04
CA PRO A 569 1.02 -32.88 -18.47
C PRO A 569 1.93 -34.06 -18.83
N ASP A 570 2.93 -34.32 -17.99
CA ASP A 570 3.93 -35.37 -18.23
C ASP A 570 3.46 -36.79 -17.86
N ARG A 571 2.41 -36.92 -17.03
CA ARG A 571 2.01 -38.22 -16.45
C ARG A 571 0.56 -38.64 -16.72
N GLY A 572 -0.26 -37.74 -17.26
CA GLY A 572 -1.70 -37.93 -17.39
C GLY A 572 -2.40 -38.04 -16.03
N GLY A 573 -3.66 -38.48 -16.05
CA GLY A 573 -4.48 -38.66 -14.85
C GLY A 573 -4.27 -40.03 -14.22
N ARG A 574 -4.07 -40.07 -12.90
CA ARG A 574 -3.96 -41.29 -12.11
C ARG A 574 -4.77 -41.19 -10.84
N ARG A 575 -5.29 -42.32 -10.38
CA ARG A 575 -5.93 -42.41 -9.07
C ARG A 575 -4.87 -42.50 -7.98
N LEU A 576 -5.08 -41.78 -6.89
CA LEU A 576 -4.20 -41.74 -5.73
C LEU A 576 -5.01 -42.08 -4.49
N ARG A 577 -4.53 -43.04 -3.70
CA ARG A 577 -5.14 -43.48 -2.44
C ARG A 577 -4.07 -43.65 -1.39
N GLY A 578 -4.44 -43.41 -0.14
CA GLY A 578 -3.56 -43.62 1.01
C GLY A 578 -4.02 -42.81 2.20
N PHE A 579 -3.09 -42.17 2.89
CA PHE A 579 -3.33 -41.44 4.13
C PHE A 579 -3.07 -39.94 3.99
N CYS A 580 -3.90 -39.15 4.66
CA CYS A 580 -3.84 -37.70 4.72
C CYS A 580 -3.54 -37.25 6.15
N TYR A 581 -2.59 -36.34 6.27
CA TYR A 581 -2.47 -35.44 7.41
C TYR A 581 -2.98 -34.06 6.99
N ALA A 582 -3.85 -33.42 7.78
CA ALA A 582 -4.35 -32.09 7.48
C ALA A 582 -4.45 -31.22 8.72
N ASP A 583 -3.99 -29.98 8.58
CA ASP A 583 -3.96 -28.98 9.62
C ASP A 583 -4.39 -27.60 9.10
N THR A 584 -4.95 -26.81 10.00
CA THR A 584 -5.21 -25.39 9.79
C THR A 584 -4.43 -24.60 10.83
N SER A 585 -3.88 -23.47 10.41
CA SER A 585 -3.23 -22.55 11.31
C SER A 585 -3.55 -21.11 10.94
N TYR A 586 -3.78 -20.26 11.92
CA TYR A 586 -3.84 -18.82 11.70
C TYR A 586 -2.85 -18.07 12.58
N SER A 587 -2.42 -16.90 12.11
CA SER A 587 -1.54 -15.99 12.83
C SER A 587 -2.00 -14.56 12.68
N THR A 588 -2.05 -13.83 13.80
CA THR A 588 -2.23 -12.37 13.81
C THR A 588 -0.88 -11.62 13.82
N VAL A 589 0.23 -12.36 13.72
CA VAL A 589 1.59 -11.84 13.77
C VAL A 589 2.35 -12.22 12.49
N PRO A 590 3.08 -11.29 11.86
CA PRO A 590 3.95 -11.63 10.74
C PRO A 590 4.97 -12.71 11.08
N ALA A 591 5.19 -13.65 10.15
CA ALA A 591 6.07 -14.80 10.35
C ALA A 591 7.46 -14.41 10.90
N TYR A 592 8.06 -13.33 10.38
CA TYR A 592 9.38 -12.84 10.81
C TYR A 592 9.41 -12.25 12.23
N LYS A 593 8.25 -11.91 12.81
CA LYS A 593 8.11 -11.47 14.21
C LYS A 593 7.77 -12.61 15.14
N SER A 594 7.06 -13.64 14.66
CA SER A 594 6.65 -14.78 15.46
C SER A 594 7.76 -15.84 15.58
N ALA A 595 8.50 -16.11 14.49
CA ALA A 595 9.51 -17.15 14.44
C ALA A 595 10.74 -16.73 13.61
N SER A 596 11.92 -17.20 14.02
CA SER A 596 13.12 -17.23 13.17
C SER A 596 13.17 -18.51 12.34
N LEU A 597 12.84 -19.64 12.98
CA LEU A 597 12.70 -20.96 12.35
C LEU A 597 11.40 -21.62 12.81
N TRP A 598 10.62 -22.09 11.86
CA TRP A 598 9.53 -23.02 12.07
C TRP A 598 9.93 -24.39 11.54
N TYR A 599 10.02 -25.38 12.43
CA TYR A 599 10.35 -26.77 12.08
C TYR A 599 9.10 -27.63 12.20
N ARG A 600 8.75 -28.35 11.14
CA ARG A 600 7.65 -29.33 11.14
C ARG A 600 8.15 -30.67 10.66
N MET A 601 7.56 -31.73 11.18
CA MET A 601 7.79 -33.08 10.72
C MET A 601 6.52 -33.91 10.85
N GLU A 602 6.20 -34.62 9.79
CA GLU A 602 5.07 -35.55 9.72
C GLU A 602 5.59 -36.92 9.28
N ALA A 603 5.14 -37.99 9.95
CA ALA A 603 5.58 -39.35 9.70
C ALA A 603 4.39 -40.31 9.64
N PHE A 604 4.40 -41.20 8.65
CA PHE A 604 3.41 -42.27 8.51
C PHE A 604 4.13 -43.62 8.58
N ASP A 605 3.60 -44.51 9.41
CA ASP A 605 4.02 -45.89 9.53
C ASP A 605 2.89 -46.80 9.01
N ASP A 606 3.03 -47.28 7.79
CA ASP A 606 2.00 -48.11 7.17
C ASP A 606 2.03 -49.56 7.65
N ALA A 607 3.15 -50.03 8.20
CA ALA A 607 3.25 -51.39 8.75
C ALA A 607 2.47 -51.52 10.06
N GLU A 608 2.51 -50.49 10.90
CA GLU A 608 1.85 -50.50 12.22
C GLU A 608 0.61 -49.60 12.32
N GLY A 609 0.21 -48.94 11.22
CA GLY A 609 -0.93 -48.03 11.21
C GLY A 609 -0.74 -46.82 12.13
N ALA A 610 0.50 -46.36 12.28
CA ALA A 610 0.86 -45.28 13.19
C ALA A 610 1.19 -43.98 12.46
N THR A 611 1.01 -42.85 13.13
CA THR A 611 1.33 -41.52 12.59
C THR A 611 1.88 -40.63 13.66
N MET A 612 2.80 -39.76 13.27
CA MET A 612 3.48 -38.85 14.17
C MET A 612 3.54 -37.46 13.55
N ALA A 613 3.30 -36.45 14.38
CA ALA A 613 3.48 -35.05 14.03
C ALA A 613 4.34 -34.37 15.11
N LEU A 614 5.35 -33.64 14.66
CA LEU A 614 6.25 -32.86 15.49
C LEU A 614 6.32 -31.46 14.89
N ALA A 615 6.11 -30.43 15.68
CA ALA A 615 6.31 -29.07 15.24
C ALA A 615 6.93 -28.22 16.35
N VAL A 616 7.86 -27.36 15.98
CA VAL A 616 8.62 -26.51 16.89
C VAL A 616 8.80 -25.11 16.30
N LEU A 617 8.39 -24.13 17.08
CA LEU A 617 8.52 -22.70 16.86
C LEU A 617 9.74 -22.20 17.61
N ILE A 618 10.73 -21.71 16.86
CA ILE A 618 11.90 -21.01 17.43
C ILE A 618 11.73 -19.52 17.20
N PRO A 619 11.56 -18.70 18.25
CA PRO A 619 11.29 -17.28 18.11
C PRO A 619 12.55 -16.49 17.66
N PRO A 620 12.41 -15.22 17.22
CA PRO A 620 13.54 -14.35 16.91
C PRO A 620 14.39 -13.99 18.14
N GLU A 621 15.62 -13.55 17.92
CA GLU A 621 16.51 -13.08 18.99
C GLU A 621 15.89 -11.90 19.76
N GLY A 622 15.97 -11.94 21.09
CA GLY A 622 15.36 -10.92 21.95
C GLY A 622 13.85 -11.05 22.15
N SER A 623 13.21 -12.11 21.63
CA SER A 623 11.80 -12.40 21.93
C SER A 623 11.59 -12.73 23.41
N ARG A 624 10.45 -12.30 23.96
CA ARG A 624 10.01 -12.65 25.32
C ARG A 624 9.38 -14.04 25.41
N VAL A 625 9.04 -14.63 24.26
CA VAL A 625 8.45 -15.97 24.17
C VAL A 625 9.58 -16.99 24.08
N ALA A 626 9.53 -18.04 24.90
CA ALA A 626 10.46 -19.16 24.80
C ALA A 626 10.10 -20.06 23.61
N PRO A 627 11.03 -20.86 23.06
CA PRO A 627 10.72 -21.87 22.05
C PRO A 627 9.51 -22.71 22.45
N GLN A 628 8.58 -22.90 21.51
CA GLN A 628 7.36 -23.68 21.73
C GLN A 628 7.44 -24.92 20.86
N GLY A 629 7.07 -26.09 21.39
CA GLY A 629 7.12 -27.31 20.61
C GLY A 629 6.08 -28.32 21.05
N TRP A 630 5.62 -29.11 20.10
CA TRP A 630 4.60 -30.12 20.35
C TRP A 630 4.87 -31.40 19.56
N LEU A 631 4.59 -32.53 20.23
CA LEU A 631 4.77 -33.87 19.69
C LEU A 631 3.51 -34.70 19.90
N TYR A 632 3.07 -35.33 18.82
CA TYR A 632 1.88 -36.18 18.76
C TYR A 632 2.22 -37.50 18.09
N THR A 633 1.73 -38.58 18.69
CA THR A 633 1.75 -39.92 18.09
C THR A 633 0.36 -40.52 18.16
N SER A 634 -0.03 -41.25 17.13
CA SER A 634 -1.29 -41.97 17.03
C SER A 634 -1.06 -43.34 16.43
N ARG A 635 -1.85 -44.32 16.83
CA ARG A 635 -1.88 -45.68 16.27
C ARG A 635 -3.33 -46.13 16.15
N ASN A 636 -3.70 -46.67 14.99
CA ASN A 636 -5.07 -47.16 14.72
C ASN A 636 -6.16 -46.11 15.01
N GLY A 637 -5.88 -44.84 14.72
CA GLY A 637 -6.82 -43.74 14.91
C GLY A 637 -6.95 -43.22 16.35
N GLN A 638 -6.19 -43.78 17.30
CA GLN A 638 -6.16 -43.32 18.69
C GLN A 638 -4.82 -42.64 19.03
N THR A 639 -4.90 -41.47 19.67
CA THR A 639 -3.73 -40.74 20.17
C THR A 639 -3.02 -41.54 21.26
N GLU A 640 -1.73 -41.81 21.10
CA GLU A 640 -0.92 -42.58 22.05
C GLU A 640 -0.14 -41.67 22.99
N VAL A 641 0.60 -40.70 22.43
CA VAL A 641 1.38 -39.72 23.21
C VAL A 641 1.10 -38.33 22.70
N ARG A 642 0.95 -37.43 23.68
CA ARG A 642 0.79 -36.00 23.51
C ARG A 642 1.77 -35.28 24.43
N SER A 643 2.53 -34.34 23.88
CA SER A 643 3.46 -33.51 24.66
C SER A 643 3.55 -32.10 24.11
N SER A 644 3.58 -31.12 25.01
CA SER A 644 3.99 -29.72 24.76
C SER A 644 5.39 -29.40 25.32
N GLU A 645 6.03 -30.38 25.96
CA GLU A 645 7.39 -30.25 26.51
C GLU A 645 8.38 -30.92 25.55
N VAL A 646 8.63 -30.27 24.42
CA VAL A 646 9.55 -30.78 23.39
C VAL A 646 10.88 -30.05 23.46
N LYS A 647 11.97 -30.80 23.52
CA LYS A 647 13.34 -30.31 23.38
C LYS A 647 13.95 -30.83 22.08
N LEU A 648 14.79 -30.02 21.43
CA LEU A 648 15.38 -30.31 20.14
C LEU A 648 16.90 -30.15 20.18
N SER A 649 17.60 -31.13 19.63
CA SER A 649 19.00 -30.98 19.28
C SER A 649 19.20 -31.18 17.80
N PHE A 650 19.96 -30.29 17.20
CA PHE A 650 20.28 -30.32 15.79
C PHE A 650 21.70 -30.86 15.59
N GLY A 651 21.84 -31.81 14.68
CA GLY A 651 23.12 -32.34 14.25
C GLY A 651 23.82 -31.43 13.24
N LYS A 652 24.90 -31.93 12.64
CA LYS A 652 25.70 -31.17 11.68
C LYS A 652 24.82 -30.68 10.50
N PRO A 653 24.78 -29.37 10.22
CA PRO A 653 23.98 -28.86 9.12
C PRO A 653 24.69 -29.03 7.77
N ARG A 654 23.90 -28.94 6.69
CA ARG A 654 24.37 -28.84 5.31
C ARG A 654 23.90 -27.50 4.74
N ARG A 655 24.82 -26.78 4.09
CA ARG A 655 24.49 -25.51 3.42
C ARG A 655 23.74 -25.79 2.13
N GLU A 656 22.54 -25.23 2.01
CA GLU A 656 21.72 -25.36 0.81
C GLU A 656 21.86 -24.13 -0.10
N THR A 657 22.49 -24.32 -1.27
CA THR A 657 22.76 -23.25 -2.25
C THR A 657 21.67 -23.14 -3.32
N GLY A 658 21.60 -22.00 -4.02
CA GLY A 658 20.71 -21.82 -5.18
C GLY A 658 19.29 -21.29 -4.88
N GLY A 659 19.05 -20.79 -3.67
CA GLY A 659 17.88 -19.96 -3.34
C GLY A 659 18.26 -18.48 -3.28
N ARG A 660 17.26 -17.58 -3.20
CA ARG A 660 17.49 -16.14 -3.01
C ARG A 660 18.21 -15.84 -1.69
N PHE A 661 17.91 -16.64 -0.67
CA PHE A 661 18.65 -16.71 0.58
C PHE A 661 19.15 -18.13 0.78
N GLU A 662 20.36 -18.28 1.32
CA GLU A 662 20.98 -19.57 1.60
C GLU A 662 21.03 -19.83 3.10
N TYR A 663 20.64 -21.03 3.52
CA TYR A 663 20.60 -21.43 4.92
C TYR A 663 21.35 -22.73 5.16
N ASP A 664 21.88 -22.86 6.37
CA ASP A 664 22.47 -24.09 6.90
C ASP A 664 21.37 -24.94 7.54
N VAL A 665 20.98 -26.03 6.86
CA VAL A 665 19.84 -26.87 7.28
C VAL A 665 20.33 -28.12 8.02
N PRO A 666 19.88 -28.36 9.27
CA PRO A 666 20.22 -29.56 10.03
C PRO A 666 19.91 -30.85 9.28
N GLN A 667 20.89 -31.76 9.18
CA GLN A 667 20.70 -33.07 8.52
C GLN A 667 20.30 -34.18 9.51
N ARG A 668 20.40 -33.90 10.81
CA ARG A 668 19.93 -34.79 11.87
C ARG A 668 19.21 -33.97 12.91
N VAL A 669 18.05 -34.43 13.35
CA VAL A 669 17.25 -33.78 14.41
C VAL A 669 16.92 -34.84 15.45
N VAL A 670 17.21 -34.55 16.72
CA VAL A 670 16.79 -35.41 17.83
C VAL A 670 15.83 -34.61 18.70
N ALA A 671 14.58 -35.08 18.76
CA ALA A 671 13.54 -34.53 19.61
C ALA A 671 13.35 -35.43 20.84
N SER A 672 13.26 -34.83 22.01
CA SER A 672 12.87 -35.54 23.23
C SER A 672 11.66 -34.86 23.87
N ALA A 673 10.67 -35.65 24.27
CA ALA A 673 9.43 -35.15 24.83
C ALA A 673 8.95 -35.99 26.01
N LYS A 674 8.13 -35.39 26.89
CA LYS A 674 7.47 -36.09 27.99
C LYS A 674 5.96 -36.14 27.76
N GLY A 675 5.40 -37.34 27.73
CA GLY A 675 3.96 -37.55 27.59
C GLY A 675 3.19 -37.20 28.86
N ALA A 676 1.90 -36.94 28.71
CA ALA A 676 1.01 -36.56 29.81
C ALA A 676 0.87 -37.66 30.89
N LEU A 677 1.10 -38.94 30.56
CA LEU A 677 1.04 -40.06 31.51
C LEU A 677 2.45 -40.46 32.01
N GLY A 678 3.45 -39.61 31.78
CA GLY A 678 4.84 -39.85 32.20
C GLY A 678 5.67 -40.65 31.21
N GLU A 679 5.22 -40.84 29.97
CA GLU A 679 6.00 -41.48 28.92
C GLU A 679 7.21 -40.62 28.53
N LYS A 680 8.34 -41.26 28.24
CA LYS A 680 9.50 -40.58 27.66
C LYS A 680 9.60 -40.93 26.20
N VAL A 681 9.49 -39.93 25.34
CA VAL A 681 9.55 -40.09 23.88
C VAL A 681 10.86 -39.52 23.38
N THR A 682 11.57 -40.29 22.55
CA THR A 682 12.74 -39.82 21.81
C THR A 682 12.55 -40.13 20.34
N VAL A 683 12.73 -39.13 19.49
CA VAL A 683 12.65 -39.26 18.03
C VAL A 683 13.97 -38.82 17.45
N THR A 684 14.61 -39.70 16.68
CA THR A 684 15.76 -39.35 15.84
C THR A 684 15.32 -39.28 14.40
N ILE A 685 15.67 -38.20 13.71
CA ILE A 685 15.28 -37.90 12.34
C ILE A 685 16.56 -37.66 11.55
N GLU A 686 16.77 -38.43 10.50
CA GLU A 686 17.94 -38.34 9.63
C GLU A 686 17.53 -38.03 8.19
N ALA A 687 18.07 -36.92 7.66
CA ALA A 687 17.81 -36.47 6.31
C ALA A 687 18.34 -37.48 5.29
N LYS A 688 17.46 -37.95 4.40
CA LYS A 688 17.79 -38.87 3.31
C LYS A 688 17.96 -38.10 2.01
N ARG A 689 17.00 -37.23 1.68
CA ARG A 689 16.96 -36.51 0.41
C ARG A 689 16.23 -35.18 0.57
N LEU A 690 16.81 -34.11 0.02
CA LEU A 690 16.09 -32.84 -0.14
C LEU A 690 15.11 -33.00 -1.31
N LEU A 691 13.83 -32.69 -1.07
CA LEU A 691 12.77 -32.82 -2.06
C LEU A 691 12.58 -31.55 -2.88
N TYR A 692 12.48 -30.39 -2.20
CA TYR A 692 12.39 -29.09 -2.86
C TYR A 692 12.77 -27.93 -1.92
N LYS A 693 12.99 -26.76 -2.54
CA LYS A 693 13.30 -25.47 -1.91
C LYS A 693 12.28 -24.46 -2.38
N GLU A 694 11.90 -23.54 -1.51
CA GLU A 694 10.88 -22.55 -1.81
C GLU A 694 11.32 -21.15 -1.37
N ASP A 695 11.18 -20.19 -2.29
CA ASP A 695 11.30 -18.76 -2.03
C ASP A 695 9.90 -18.16 -1.87
N VAL A 696 9.51 -17.93 -0.63
CA VAL A 696 8.19 -17.38 -0.25
C VAL A 696 7.99 -15.96 -0.84
N LEU A 697 9.07 -15.23 -1.14
CA LEU A 697 8.96 -13.91 -1.76
C LEU A 697 8.75 -13.97 -3.29
N GLY A 698 8.99 -15.12 -3.91
CA GLY A 698 8.81 -15.35 -5.34
C GLY A 698 7.37 -15.14 -5.81
N GLU A 699 6.41 -15.32 -4.90
CA GLU A 699 4.97 -15.22 -5.17
C GLU A 699 4.41 -13.80 -4.97
N MET A 700 5.20 -12.89 -4.36
CA MET A 700 4.78 -11.51 -4.11
C MET A 700 4.97 -10.60 -5.32
N SER A 701 4.17 -9.52 -5.41
CA SER A 701 4.38 -8.45 -6.40
C SER A 701 5.76 -7.79 -6.22
N PRO A 702 6.36 -7.18 -7.27
CA PRO A 702 7.74 -6.65 -7.20
C PRO A 702 7.98 -5.65 -6.05
N LEU A 703 6.99 -4.81 -5.73
CA LEU A 703 7.08 -3.82 -4.66
C LEU A 703 6.99 -4.47 -3.27
N SER A 704 6.00 -5.34 -3.05
CA SER A 704 5.85 -6.10 -1.80
C SER A 704 7.06 -6.99 -1.54
N ARG A 705 7.55 -7.65 -2.59
CA ARG A 705 8.78 -8.46 -2.58
C ARG A 705 10.00 -7.65 -2.16
N PHE A 706 10.15 -6.42 -2.67
CA PHE A 706 11.26 -5.54 -2.30
C PHE A 706 11.16 -5.12 -0.82
N LEU A 707 9.99 -4.67 -0.38
CA LEU A 707 9.78 -4.15 0.97
C LEU A 707 9.89 -5.24 2.05
N VAL A 708 9.33 -6.43 1.81
CA VAL A 708 9.47 -7.57 2.72
C VAL A 708 10.92 -8.03 2.79
N SER A 709 11.66 -8.01 1.67
CA SER A 709 13.08 -8.41 1.66
C SER A 709 14.02 -7.51 2.47
N ILE A 710 13.57 -6.30 2.87
CA ILE A 710 14.32 -5.42 3.79
C ILE A 710 14.22 -5.92 5.23
N MET A 711 13.12 -6.59 5.58
CA MET A 711 12.75 -6.93 6.96
C MET A 711 12.80 -8.44 7.26
N ALA A 712 12.75 -9.28 6.22
CA ALA A 712 12.72 -10.73 6.33
C ALA A 712 13.48 -11.41 5.18
N ALA A 713 14.01 -12.60 5.44
CA ALA A 713 14.72 -13.42 4.46
C ALA A 713 14.13 -14.84 4.35
N PRO A 714 12.84 -14.99 4.00
CA PRO A 714 12.16 -16.27 4.17
C PRO A 714 12.58 -17.31 3.12
N MET A 715 12.83 -18.53 3.57
CA MET A 715 13.10 -19.71 2.72
C MET A 715 12.60 -20.98 3.40
N THR A 716 11.99 -21.86 2.63
CA THR A 716 11.50 -23.16 3.12
C THR A 716 12.24 -24.31 2.45
N TYR A 717 12.62 -25.32 3.24
CA TYR A 717 13.32 -26.52 2.77
C TYR A 717 12.58 -27.78 3.22
N THR A 718 12.21 -28.64 2.28
CA THR A 718 11.47 -29.88 2.56
C THR A 718 12.33 -31.10 2.29
N TYR A 719 12.42 -31.99 3.28
CA TYR A 719 13.22 -33.21 3.25
C TYR A 719 12.37 -34.46 3.40
N GLU A 720 12.78 -35.50 2.68
CA GLU A 720 12.47 -36.88 3.01
C GLU A 720 13.52 -37.37 4.01
N ASN A 721 13.05 -37.93 5.12
CA ASN A 721 13.87 -38.38 6.23
C ASN A 721 13.53 -39.82 6.59
N ARG A 722 14.48 -40.48 7.24
CA ARG A 722 14.21 -41.68 8.04
C ARG A 722 14.01 -41.24 9.48
N TYR A 723 13.01 -41.80 10.17
CA TYR A 723 12.84 -41.57 11.60
C TYR A 723 12.98 -42.86 12.40
N GLU A 724 13.44 -42.72 13.63
CA GLU A 724 13.43 -43.73 14.68
C GLU A 724 12.75 -43.15 15.92
N LEU A 725 11.64 -43.75 16.31
CA LEU A 725 10.82 -43.37 17.45
C LEU A 725 11.02 -44.40 18.56
N ARG A 726 11.27 -43.91 19.77
CA ARG A 726 11.34 -44.70 21.00
C ARG A 726 10.39 -44.13 22.04
N ILE A 727 9.43 -44.93 22.49
CA ILE A 727 8.48 -44.56 23.55
C ILE A 727 8.71 -45.46 24.76
N GLU A 728 9.17 -44.88 25.87
CA GLU A 728 9.35 -45.58 27.14
C GLU A 728 8.17 -45.29 28.06
N ARG A 729 7.48 -46.32 28.54
CA ARG A 729 6.37 -46.20 29.48
C ARG A 729 6.80 -46.72 30.86
N PRO A 730 6.35 -46.11 31.97
CA PRO A 730 6.80 -46.49 33.32
C PRO A 730 6.63 -47.97 33.71
N ALA A 731 5.70 -48.69 33.06
CA ALA A 731 5.37 -50.08 33.38
C ALA A 731 5.21 -51.00 32.13
N ALA A 732 5.78 -50.62 30.98
CA ALA A 732 5.72 -51.42 29.75
C ALA A 732 7.07 -51.42 29.01
N PRO A 733 7.38 -52.45 28.20
CA PRO A 733 8.59 -52.46 27.38
C PRO A 733 8.62 -51.24 26.44
N ALA A 734 9.83 -50.75 26.16
CA ALA A 734 10.04 -49.64 25.24
C ALA A 734 9.53 -50.02 23.84
N ASP A 735 8.69 -49.17 23.27
CA ASP A 735 8.20 -49.33 21.91
C ASP A 735 9.15 -48.62 20.94
N HIS A 736 9.59 -49.35 19.92
CA HIS A 736 10.57 -48.92 18.94
C HIS A 736 9.97 -49.01 17.54
N ARG A 737 9.90 -47.86 16.86
CA ARG A 737 9.32 -47.77 15.51
C ARG A 737 10.26 -47.02 14.59
N SER A 738 10.22 -47.34 13.31
CA SER A 738 11.01 -46.61 12.32
C SER A 738 10.30 -46.59 11.00
N GLY A 739 10.44 -45.50 10.27
CA GLY A 739 9.80 -45.35 8.98
C GLY A 739 10.31 -44.12 8.23
N THR A 740 9.51 -43.66 7.29
CA THR A 740 9.77 -42.44 6.52
C THR A 740 9.02 -41.27 7.11
N ALA A 741 9.67 -40.11 7.11
CA ALA A 741 9.10 -38.86 7.57
C ALA A 741 9.37 -37.75 6.57
N LEU A 742 8.44 -36.83 6.46
CA LEU A 742 8.65 -35.57 5.80
C LEU A 742 9.00 -34.52 6.85
N SER A 743 10.02 -33.70 6.61
CA SER A 743 10.30 -32.55 7.47
C SER A 743 10.39 -31.29 6.64
N GLU A 744 10.02 -30.19 7.28
CA GLU A 744 10.06 -28.86 6.71
C GLU A 744 10.78 -27.90 7.66
N PHE A 745 11.74 -27.18 7.12
CA PHE A 745 12.43 -26.09 7.78
C PHE A 745 12.03 -24.78 7.09
N ALA A 746 11.12 -24.03 7.69
CA ALA A 746 10.70 -22.72 7.22
C ALA A 746 11.42 -21.63 8.00
N TYR A 747 12.45 -21.06 7.39
CA TYR A 747 13.20 -19.93 7.93
C TYR A 747 12.46 -18.65 7.57
N ALA A 748 12.23 -17.77 8.54
CA ALA A 748 11.77 -16.40 8.27
C ALA A 748 12.94 -15.40 8.31
N ASN A 749 13.96 -15.69 9.14
CA ASN A 749 15.21 -14.95 9.29
C ASN A 749 16.32 -15.90 9.78
N PRO A 750 17.60 -15.51 9.65
CA PRO A 750 18.71 -16.25 10.25
C PRO A 750 18.48 -16.48 11.75
N PRO A 751 18.41 -17.75 12.20
CA PRO A 751 18.23 -18.05 13.62
C PRO A 751 19.50 -17.71 14.41
N ALA A 752 19.33 -17.17 15.61
CA ALA A 752 20.44 -16.69 16.45
C ALA A 752 21.44 -17.80 16.82
N GLN A 753 20.96 -19.02 17.09
CA GLN A 753 21.77 -20.23 17.30
C GLN A 753 20.94 -21.46 16.93
N VAL A 754 21.47 -22.37 16.11
CA VAL A 754 20.80 -23.66 15.75
C VAL A 754 21.35 -24.81 16.61
N ALA A 755 22.24 -24.57 17.57
CA ALA A 755 23.05 -25.66 18.13
C ALA A 755 22.29 -26.58 19.12
N GLN A 756 21.51 -26.04 20.07
CA GLN A 756 20.80 -26.84 21.10
C GLN A 756 19.59 -26.07 21.67
N PHE A 757 18.41 -26.70 21.76
CA PHE A 757 17.16 -26.15 22.33
C PHE A 757 16.49 -27.09 23.34
#